data_AF-A0A2W7JR08-F1
#
_entry.id   AF-A0A2W7JR08-F1
#
_cell.length_a   1.000
_cell.length_b   1.000
_cell.length_c   1.000
_cell.angle_alpha   90.00
_cell.angle_beta   90.00
_cell.angle_gamma   90.00
#
_symmetry.space_group_name_H-M   'P 1'
#
loop_
_entity.id
_entity.type
_entity.pdbx_description
1 polymer ?
#
loop_
_entity_poly.entity_id
_entity_poly.type
_entity_poly.pdbx_seq_one_letter_code
_entity_poly.pdbx_strand_id
1 'polypeptide(L)'
;MPAFRTIQARYTLFLVLFILLLSVLTVAGISQLVAPKLRHTEEQVALNRIAEVAEQIQGELNKVQAQQRSITQTIPLLDSAAIDTVLPGLVDQYGELKVFGGGIWPLPGQREAGRNKFSTFWHRDASGKLAVNTFWNSDAAPNYYDQTWYKGGMQTPRGQCAWAAAYKDDASAEPRTNCAMAIQKNGAAYGVSTIDVTLGFFNDLVARKEKDLGAEMLIVEGDGKIISNSSRISGPIVLKNISELAANSPFAAQVKAGLAQRDQPLQRVEFDDNGEASTFFMRPIEGTPWFLATALPTRLITAQRDDVLSTLSLLQIPMVILLVLLQVYAIRQLIQRMKALKANIDALSTGDADLTRRITIRAEDELGAIGHSVNAFIAYLQNMIGEVTQATGAMASSLENLQRTSAHTSKILVRHASETDQTVTAITEMSSTADSVAQNAAETAAFTQRANEHADRSRVVVGEASSSVVALIGEVASATHKVESMQQDAQRITEILGVIGAIAGQTNLLALNAAIEAARAGEQGRGFAVVADEVRALAARTQASTSEINEMLSRLTQGVSSSVSAMENTQASCQSAADATARVNSGLDEMAGSVSHINSLSTQIATAAEQQSAVTEEINRSMVQIRHMVDELVQSGQASELNTRQLLEANNRVSAIMGRFKVR
;
A
#
# COMPACT_ATOMS: atom_id res chain seq x y z
N MET A 1 1.96 8.17 -38.09
CA MET A 1 1.09 9.36 -37.97
C MET A 1 0.94 9.74 -36.48
N PRO A 2 1.28 10.98 -36.08
CA PRO A 2 1.24 11.45 -34.67
C PRO A 2 -0.18 11.59 -34.09
N ALA A 3 -1.23 11.39 -34.90
CA ALA A 3 -2.63 11.52 -34.49
C ALA A 3 -3.10 10.46 -33.46
N PHE A 4 -2.42 9.32 -33.28
CA PHE A 4 -2.89 8.21 -32.42
C PHE A 4 -2.29 8.14 -31.01
N ARG A 5 -1.64 9.22 -30.54
CA ARG A 5 -1.02 9.24 -29.20
C ARG A 5 -2.01 9.48 -28.07
N THR A 6 -3.16 10.11 -28.34
CA THR A 6 -4.14 10.41 -27.29
C THR A 6 -5.15 9.27 -27.15
N ILE A 7 -5.56 9.00 -25.91
CA ILE A 7 -6.68 8.09 -25.61
C ILE A 7 -7.92 8.48 -26.42
N GLN A 8 -8.15 9.80 -26.57
CA GLN A 8 -9.16 10.37 -27.46
C GLN A 8 -9.13 9.78 -28.87
N ALA A 9 -7.99 9.87 -29.54
CA ALA A 9 -7.88 9.48 -30.93
C ALA A 9 -8.03 7.97 -31.11
N ARG A 10 -7.57 7.16 -30.14
CA ARG A 10 -7.69 5.71 -30.18
C ARG A 10 -9.14 5.26 -30.02
N TYR A 11 -9.87 5.79 -29.03
CA TYR A 11 -11.26 5.44 -28.81
C TYR A 11 -12.17 5.97 -29.92
N THR A 12 -11.97 7.20 -30.39
CA THR A 12 -12.72 7.74 -31.53
C THR A 12 -12.48 6.90 -32.79
N LEU A 13 -11.23 6.50 -33.08
CA LEU A 13 -10.92 5.66 -34.24
C LEU A 13 -11.55 4.27 -34.13
N PHE A 14 -11.38 3.60 -32.99
CA PHE A 14 -11.92 2.26 -32.76
C PHE A 14 -13.44 2.24 -32.97
N LEU A 15 -14.13 3.26 -32.46
CA LEU A 15 -15.58 3.31 -32.49
C LEU A 15 -16.13 3.73 -33.87
N VAL A 16 -15.42 4.61 -34.58
CA VAL A 16 -15.72 4.90 -36.01
C VAL A 16 -15.51 3.65 -36.87
N LEU A 17 -14.44 2.89 -36.65
CA LEU A 17 -14.21 1.61 -37.32
C LEU A 17 -15.28 0.57 -36.98
N PHE A 18 -15.73 0.53 -35.73
CA PHE A 18 -16.81 -0.35 -35.29
C PHE A 18 -18.14 -0.02 -35.97
N ILE A 19 -18.50 1.27 -36.07
CA ILE A 19 -19.72 1.71 -36.75
C ILE A 19 -19.64 1.40 -38.27
N LEU A 20 -18.48 1.60 -38.89
CA LEU A 20 -18.23 1.23 -40.30
C LEU A 20 -18.31 -0.29 -40.53
N LEU A 21 -17.77 -1.09 -39.62
CA LEU A 21 -17.88 -2.55 -39.68
C LEU A 21 -19.35 -2.99 -39.58
N LEU A 22 -20.10 -2.39 -38.66
CA LEU A 22 -21.52 -2.70 -38.46
C LEU A 22 -22.35 -2.35 -39.71
N SER A 23 -22.08 -1.22 -40.35
CA SER A 23 -22.77 -0.82 -41.58
C SER A 23 -22.47 -1.76 -42.75
N VAL A 24 -21.20 -2.17 -42.92
CA VAL A 24 -20.82 -3.19 -43.92
C VAL A 24 -21.50 -4.53 -43.65
N LEU A 25 -21.54 -4.98 -42.40
CA LEU A 25 -22.23 -6.21 -42.00
C LEU A 25 -23.74 -6.16 -42.28
N THR A 26 -24.39 -5.03 -42.05
CA THR A 26 -25.82 -4.88 -42.37
C THR A 26 -26.09 -4.94 -43.88
N VAL A 27 -25.28 -4.29 -44.71
CA VAL A 27 -25.45 -4.35 -46.18
C VAL A 27 -25.18 -5.76 -46.71
N ALA A 28 -24.14 -6.42 -46.19
CA ALA A 28 -23.85 -7.82 -46.51
C ALA A 28 -25.00 -8.76 -46.08
N GLY A 29 -25.55 -8.55 -44.88
CA GLY A 29 -26.67 -9.34 -44.37
C GLY A 29 -27.94 -9.20 -45.21
N ILE A 30 -28.30 -7.98 -45.63
CA ILE A 30 -29.50 -7.76 -46.45
C ILE A 30 -29.31 -8.36 -47.85
N SER A 31 -28.14 -8.17 -48.47
CA SER A 31 -27.87 -8.71 -49.81
C SER A 31 -27.79 -10.25 -49.86
N GLN A 32 -27.24 -10.91 -48.83
CA GLN A 32 -27.08 -12.36 -48.83
C GLN A 32 -28.25 -13.12 -48.19
N LEU A 33 -28.99 -12.54 -47.24
CA LEU A 33 -30.05 -13.26 -46.51
C LEU A 33 -31.46 -12.84 -46.91
N VAL A 34 -31.67 -11.56 -47.23
CA VAL A 34 -33.02 -10.98 -47.44
C VAL A 34 -33.37 -10.94 -48.93
N ALA A 35 -32.45 -10.48 -49.77
CA ALA A 35 -32.67 -10.38 -51.22
C ALA A 35 -33.00 -11.72 -51.92
N PRO A 36 -32.36 -12.87 -51.58
CA PRO A 36 -32.71 -14.15 -52.19
C PRO A 36 -34.10 -14.65 -51.78
N LYS A 37 -34.50 -14.39 -50.53
CA LYS A 37 -35.82 -14.77 -50.02
C LYS A 37 -36.93 -13.98 -50.70
N LEU A 38 -36.75 -12.67 -50.88
CA LEU A 38 -37.70 -11.81 -51.59
C LEU A 38 -37.93 -12.29 -53.04
N ARG A 39 -36.84 -12.58 -53.76
CA ARG A 39 -36.93 -13.11 -55.13
C ARG A 39 -37.66 -14.45 -55.18
N HIS A 40 -37.37 -15.35 -54.25
CA HIS A 40 -38.06 -16.64 -54.20
C HIS A 40 -39.57 -16.49 -53.94
N THR A 41 -39.97 -15.57 -53.07
CA THR A 41 -41.38 -15.28 -52.80
C THR A 41 -42.10 -14.73 -54.02
N GLU A 42 -41.50 -13.76 -54.72
CA GLU A 42 -42.08 -13.18 -55.95
C GLU A 42 -42.19 -14.20 -57.08
N GLU A 43 -41.17 -15.06 -57.24
CA GLU A 43 -41.23 -16.18 -58.19
C GLU A 43 -42.39 -17.14 -57.87
N GLN A 44 -42.62 -17.47 -56.60
CA GLN A 44 -43.77 -18.31 -56.21
C GLN A 44 -45.11 -17.63 -56.51
N VAL A 45 -45.22 -16.32 -56.29
CA VAL A 45 -46.44 -15.56 -56.63
C VAL A 45 -46.72 -15.61 -58.13
N ALA A 46 -45.70 -15.45 -58.97
CA ALA A 46 -45.82 -15.57 -60.43
C ALA A 46 -46.26 -16.98 -60.86
N LEU A 47 -45.65 -18.02 -60.30
CA LEU A 47 -46.00 -19.42 -60.59
C LEU A 47 -47.43 -19.76 -60.20
N ASN A 48 -47.91 -19.27 -59.06
CA ASN A 48 -49.30 -19.49 -58.62
C ASN A 48 -50.31 -18.86 -59.58
N ARG A 49 -50.02 -17.65 -60.09
CA ARG A 49 -50.87 -16.99 -61.09
C ARG A 49 -50.91 -17.74 -62.42
N ILE A 50 -49.78 -18.32 -62.85
CA ILE A 50 -49.73 -19.16 -64.07
C ILE A 50 -50.51 -20.47 -63.85
N ALA A 51 -50.39 -21.08 -62.67
CA ALA A 51 -51.14 -22.28 -62.31
C ALA A 51 -52.66 -22.05 -62.39
N GLU A 52 -53.13 -20.89 -61.90
CA GLU A 52 -54.54 -20.49 -61.96
C GLU A 52 -55.06 -20.44 -63.41
N VAL A 53 -54.23 -20.04 -64.38
CA VAL A 53 -54.61 -20.05 -65.81
C VAL A 53 -54.78 -21.48 -66.32
N ALA A 54 -53.86 -22.38 -65.99
CA ALA A 54 -53.95 -23.79 -66.38
C ALA A 54 -55.17 -24.48 -65.74
N GLU A 55 -55.46 -24.20 -64.47
CA GLU A 55 -56.66 -24.68 -63.77
C GLU A 55 -57.95 -24.15 -64.39
N GLN A 56 -57.98 -22.88 -64.80
CA GLN A 56 -59.14 -22.30 -65.48
C GLN A 56 -59.41 -22.98 -66.84
N ILE A 57 -58.35 -23.29 -67.60
CA ILE A 57 -58.45 -24.08 -68.84
C ILE A 57 -59.04 -25.46 -68.52
N GLN A 58 -58.47 -26.15 -67.52
CA GLN A 58 -58.93 -27.47 -67.12
C GLN A 58 -60.40 -27.47 -66.66
N GLY A 59 -60.83 -26.43 -65.96
CA GLY A 59 -62.22 -26.24 -65.54
C GLY A 59 -63.20 -26.18 -66.72
N GLU A 60 -62.85 -25.46 -67.77
CA GLU A 60 -63.68 -25.36 -68.99
C GLU A 60 -63.71 -26.68 -69.76
N LEU A 61 -62.58 -27.40 -69.84
CA LEU A 61 -62.53 -28.74 -70.44
C LEU A 61 -63.31 -29.78 -69.64
N ASN A 62 -63.32 -29.65 -68.31
CA ASN A 62 -64.11 -30.51 -67.44
C ASN A 62 -65.62 -30.32 -67.63
N LYS A 63 -66.08 -29.12 -67.99
CA LYS A 63 -67.50 -28.89 -68.37
C LYS A 63 -67.86 -29.67 -69.63
N VAL A 64 -67.02 -29.61 -70.66
CA VAL A 64 -67.19 -30.38 -71.90
C VAL A 64 -67.16 -31.89 -71.62
N GLN A 65 -66.24 -32.34 -70.77
CA GLN A 65 -66.18 -33.73 -70.33
C GLN A 65 -67.44 -34.16 -69.58
N ALA A 66 -67.98 -33.32 -68.71
CA ALA A 66 -69.23 -33.60 -68.00
C ALA A 66 -70.42 -33.67 -68.96
N GLN A 67 -70.49 -32.78 -69.95
CA GLN A 67 -71.47 -32.84 -71.02
C GLN A 67 -71.36 -34.17 -71.81
N GLN A 68 -70.13 -34.58 -72.11
CA GLN A 68 -69.88 -35.84 -72.81
C GLN A 68 -70.29 -37.08 -71.99
N ARG A 69 -70.12 -37.04 -70.66
CA ARG A 69 -70.63 -38.09 -69.76
C ARG A 69 -72.16 -38.21 -69.85
N SER A 70 -72.87 -37.07 -69.88
CA SER A 70 -74.33 -37.05 -70.05
C SER A 70 -74.75 -37.78 -71.33
N ILE A 71 -74.05 -37.53 -72.43
CA ILE A 71 -74.29 -38.22 -73.71
C ILE A 71 -74.01 -39.73 -73.60
N THR A 72 -72.82 -40.12 -73.15
CA THR A 72 -72.42 -41.54 -73.09
C THR A 72 -73.23 -42.37 -72.09
N GLN A 73 -73.88 -41.74 -71.11
CA GLN A 73 -74.79 -42.39 -70.16
C GLN A 73 -76.24 -42.49 -70.68
N THR A 74 -76.68 -41.51 -71.48
CA THR A 74 -78.05 -41.48 -72.02
C THR A 74 -78.22 -42.41 -73.22
N ILE A 75 -77.26 -42.41 -74.14
CA ILE A 75 -77.34 -43.14 -75.42
C ILE A 75 -77.56 -44.66 -75.26
N PRO A 76 -76.92 -45.37 -74.31
CA PRO A 76 -77.18 -46.79 -74.08
C PRO A 76 -78.64 -47.14 -73.76
N LEU A 77 -79.40 -46.20 -73.19
CA LEU A 77 -80.79 -46.39 -72.77
C LEU A 77 -81.80 -46.19 -73.91
N LEU A 78 -81.36 -45.66 -75.04
CA LEU A 78 -82.20 -45.32 -76.17
C LEU A 78 -82.16 -46.40 -77.26
N ASP A 79 -83.23 -46.47 -78.05
CA ASP A 79 -83.24 -47.18 -79.32
C ASP A 79 -82.61 -46.33 -80.43
N SER A 80 -82.44 -46.94 -81.61
CA SER A 80 -81.75 -46.31 -82.74
C SER A 80 -82.39 -44.98 -83.15
N ALA A 81 -83.72 -44.90 -83.25
CA ALA A 81 -84.43 -43.70 -83.70
C ALA A 81 -84.45 -42.59 -82.63
N ALA A 82 -84.55 -42.97 -81.35
CA ALA A 82 -84.50 -42.03 -80.24
C ALA A 82 -83.13 -41.34 -80.11
N ILE A 83 -82.03 -42.03 -80.45
CA ILE A 83 -80.69 -41.40 -80.49
C ILE A 83 -80.68 -40.19 -81.41
N ASP A 84 -81.24 -40.30 -82.62
CA ASP A 84 -81.26 -39.21 -83.61
C ASP A 84 -82.09 -38.00 -83.13
N THR A 85 -83.11 -38.24 -82.31
CA THR A 85 -84.02 -37.21 -81.79
C THR A 85 -83.44 -36.50 -80.56
N VAL A 86 -82.75 -37.22 -79.67
CA VAL A 86 -82.28 -36.70 -78.38
C VAL A 86 -80.89 -36.05 -78.48
N LEU A 87 -80.01 -36.59 -79.34
CA LEU A 87 -78.63 -36.13 -79.46
C LEU A 87 -78.45 -34.61 -79.66
N PRO A 88 -79.18 -33.89 -80.54
CA PRO A 88 -78.96 -32.45 -80.70
C PRO A 88 -79.19 -31.66 -79.40
N GLY A 89 -80.18 -32.07 -78.58
CA GLY A 89 -80.42 -31.43 -77.28
C GLY A 89 -79.33 -31.71 -76.24
N LEU A 90 -78.68 -32.88 -76.31
CA LEU A 90 -77.53 -33.18 -75.44
C LEU A 90 -76.25 -32.47 -75.89
N VAL A 91 -76.06 -32.31 -77.21
CA VAL A 91 -74.93 -31.55 -77.79
C VAL A 91 -75.07 -30.05 -77.51
N ASP A 92 -76.29 -29.51 -77.50
CA ASP A 92 -76.56 -28.09 -77.20
C ASP A 92 -76.99 -27.84 -75.74
N GLN A 93 -76.74 -28.78 -74.82
CA GLN A 93 -77.30 -28.78 -73.46
C GLN A 93 -77.07 -27.46 -72.70
N TYR A 94 -75.95 -26.79 -72.93
CA TYR A 94 -75.55 -25.55 -72.25
C TYR A 94 -75.60 -24.31 -73.14
N GLY A 95 -76.02 -24.41 -74.40
CA GLY A 95 -76.04 -23.26 -75.33
C GLY A 95 -74.66 -22.68 -75.63
N GLU A 96 -73.59 -23.41 -75.36
CA GLU A 96 -72.23 -22.90 -75.51
C GLU A 96 -71.81 -22.89 -76.99
N LEU A 97 -71.52 -21.70 -77.52
CA LEU A 97 -71.06 -21.54 -78.90
C LEU A 97 -69.69 -22.18 -79.16
N LYS A 98 -68.87 -22.36 -78.12
CA LYS A 98 -67.59 -23.08 -78.22
C LYS A 98 -67.77 -24.57 -78.53
N VAL A 99 -68.93 -25.15 -78.20
CA VAL A 99 -69.31 -26.49 -78.65
C VAL A 99 -69.77 -26.39 -80.09
N PHE A 100 -68.88 -26.81 -80.99
CA PHE A 100 -69.14 -26.83 -82.43
C PHE A 100 -70.16 -27.90 -82.80
N GLY A 101 -70.10 -29.06 -82.16
CA GLY A 101 -70.97 -30.18 -82.48
C GLY A 101 -70.69 -31.39 -81.62
N GLY A 102 -71.41 -32.47 -81.88
CA GLY A 102 -71.20 -33.74 -81.20
C GLY A 102 -71.89 -34.89 -81.90
N GLY A 103 -71.34 -36.09 -81.70
CA GLY A 103 -71.76 -37.26 -82.46
C GLY A 103 -71.67 -38.55 -81.68
N ILE A 104 -72.45 -39.52 -82.14
CA ILE A 104 -72.44 -40.90 -81.70
C ILE A 104 -71.91 -41.75 -82.84
N TRP A 105 -70.91 -42.55 -82.52
CA TRP A 105 -70.12 -43.34 -83.45
C TRP A 105 -70.17 -44.82 -83.03
N PRO A 106 -71.23 -45.56 -83.36
CA PRO A 106 -71.42 -46.96 -82.93
C PRO A 106 -70.48 -47.93 -83.64
N LEU A 107 -70.15 -49.07 -83.02
CA LEU A 107 -69.48 -50.17 -83.72
C LEU A 107 -70.39 -50.73 -84.86
N PRO A 108 -69.81 -51.39 -85.88
CA PRO A 108 -70.58 -51.99 -86.97
C PRO A 108 -71.75 -52.86 -86.47
N GLY A 109 -72.92 -52.70 -87.09
CA GLY A 109 -74.13 -53.48 -86.76
C GLY A 109 -74.86 -53.09 -85.46
N GLN A 110 -74.36 -52.14 -84.66
CA GLN A 110 -74.95 -51.79 -83.36
C GLN A 110 -76.23 -50.97 -83.45
N ARG A 111 -76.38 -50.15 -84.49
CA ARG A 111 -77.58 -49.32 -84.71
C ARG A 111 -78.60 -49.93 -85.64
N GLU A 112 -78.14 -50.70 -86.61
CA GLU A 112 -78.95 -51.41 -87.61
C GLU A 112 -78.16 -52.64 -88.07
N ALA A 113 -78.77 -53.82 -87.98
CA ALA A 113 -78.10 -55.06 -88.34
C ALA A 113 -77.71 -55.06 -89.83
N GLY A 114 -76.45 -55.44 -90.13
CA GLY A 114 -75.92 -55.46 -91.50
C GLY A 114 -75.36 -54.12 -92.01
N ARG A 115 -75.50 -53.03 -91.24
CA ARG A 115 -74.95 -51.72 -91.63
C ARG A 115 -73.65 -51.41 -90.88
N ASN A 116 -72.57 -51.22 -91.64
CA ASN A 116 -71.23 -51.01 -91.08
C ASN A 116 -70.99 -49.58 -90.58
N LYS A 117 -71.55 -48.56 -91.26
CA LYS A 117 -71.44 -47.15 -90.87
C LYS A 117 -72.84 -46.60 -90.61
N PHE A 118 -73.14 -46.34 -89.34
CA PHE A 118 -74.37 -45.69 -88.95
C PHE A 118 -74.16 -44.81 -87.70
N SER A 119 -73.54 -43.66 -87.90
CA SER A 119 -73.34 -42.62 -86.90
C SER A 119 -74.39 -41.52 -87.00
N THR A 120 -74.49 -40.72 -85.94
CA THR A 120 -75.26 -39.48 -85.92
C THR A 120 -74.31 -38.38 -85.48
N PHE A 121 -74.12 -37.34 -86.29
CA PHE A 121 -73.30 -36.19 -85.92
C PHE A 121 -74.09 -34.91 -86.18
N TRP A 122 -74.20 -34.06 -85.16
CA TRP A 122 -74.79 -32.74 -85.27
C TRP A 122 -73.69 -31.69 -85.10
N HIS A 123 -73.69 -30.68 -85.95
CA HIS A 123 -72.72 -29.59 -85.91
C HIS A 123 -73.41 -28.27 -86.17
N ARG A 124 -72.84 -27.18 -85.69
CA ARG A 124 -73.32 -25.84 -85.97
C ARG A 124 -72.91 -25.44 -87.39
N ASP A 125 -73.88 -24.97 -88.18
CA ASP A 125 -73.61 -24.32 -89.46
C ASP A 125 -73.07 -22.89 -89.25
N ALA A 126 -72.81 -22.17 -90.35
CA ALA A 126 -72.31 -20.79 -90.31
C ALA A 126 -73.25 -19.80 -89.60
N SER A 127 -74.53 -20.15 -89.40
CA SER A 127 -75.51 -19.35 -88.64
C SER A 127 -75.54 -19.70 -87.14
N GLY A 128 -74.76 -20.69 -86.70
CA GLY A 128 -74.70 -21.17 -85.32
C GLY A 128 -75.78 -22.21 -84.97
N LYS A 129 -76.60 -22.64 -85.94
CA LYS A 129 -77.70 -23.59 -85.74
C LYS A 129 -77.22 -25.03 -85.97
N LEU A 130 -77.67 -25.96 -85.12
CA LEU A 130 -77.35 -27.38 -85.29
C LEU A 130 -77.98 -27.97 -86.56
N ALA A 131 -77.14 -28.58 -87.38
CA ALA A 131 -77.49 -29.33 -88.59
C ALA A 131 -76.86 -30.74 -88.53
N VAL A 132 -77.61 -31.73 -89.00
CA VAL A 132 -77.12 -33.12 -89.08
C VAL A 132 -76.12 -33.25 -90.22
N ASN A 133 -75.02 -33.96 -89.97
CA ASN A 133 -74.03 -34.31 -90.98
C ASN A 133 -74.07 -35.82 -91.20
N THR A 134 -74.40 -36.21 -92.43
CA THR A 134 -74.52 -37.61 -92.84
C THR A 134 -73.31 -38.12 -93.61
N PHE A 135 -72.26 -37.30 -93.82
CA PHE A 135 -71.09 -37.65 -94.63
C PHE A 135 -70.44 -38.95 -94.17
N TRP A 136 -70.28 -39.13 -92.86
CA TRP A 136 -69.65 -40.31 -92.26
C TRP A 136 -70.39 -41.63 -92.46
N ASN A 137 -71.66 -41.56 -92.89
CA ASN A 137 -72.47 -42.72 -93.26
C ASN A 137 -72.39 -43.07 -94.75
N SER A 138 -71.69 -42.27 -95.56
CA SER A 138 -71.49 -42.54 -96.99
C SER A 138 -70.36 -43.55 -97.23
N ASP A 139 -70.36 -44.15 -98.42
CA ASP A 139 -69.28 -45.04 -98.84
C ASP A 139 -67.94 -44.30 -98.99
N ALA A 140 -67.99 -43.02 -99.41
CA ALA A 140 -66.81 -42.18 -99.62
C ALA A 140 -66.09 -41.79 -98.31
N ALA A 141 -66.80 -41.72 -97.19
CA ALA A 141 -66.17 -41.40 -95.91
C ALA A 141 -65.30 -42.56 -95.41
N PRO A 142 -64.12 -42.29 -94.83
CA PRO A 142 -63.34 -43.33 -94.18
C PRO A 142 -64.12 -43.90 -92.99
N ASN A 143 -63.78 -45.11 -92.58
CA ASN A 143 -64.38 -45.71 -91.38
C ASN A 143 -64.05 -44.84 -90.16
N TYR A 144 -65.08 -44.36 -89.46
CA TYR A 144 -64.89 -43.56 -88.26
C TYR A 144 -64.24 -44.37 -87.13
N TYR A 145 -64.49 -45.70 -87.07
CA TYR A 145 -63.90 -46.59 -86.07
C TYR A 145 -62.41 -46.88 -86.28
N ASP A 146 -61.86 -46.52 -87.45
CA ASP A 146 -60.42 -46.61 -87.72
C ASP A 146 -59.65 -45.34 -87.33
N GLN A 147 -60.36 -44.23 -87.05
CA GLN A 147 -59.77 -42.92 -86.77
C GLN A 147 -59.08 -42.89 -85.40
N THR A 148 -58.04 -42.07 -85.29
CA THR A 148 -57.23 -41.93 -84.06
C THR A 148 -58.05 -41.41 -82.88
N TRP A 149 -58.91 -40.42 -83.08
CA TRP A 149 -59.81 -39.91 -82.05
C TRP A 149 -60.80 -40.98 -81.56
N TYR A 150 -61.26 -41.87 -82.44
CA TYR A 150 -62.17 -42.96 -82.08
C TYR A 150 -61.45 -44.02 -81.25
N LYS A 151 -60.28 -44.47 -81.71
CA LYS A 151 -59.44 -45.43 -80.99
C LYS A 151 -59.03 -44.88 -79.61
N GLY A 152 -58.69 -43.60 -79.53
CA GLY A 152 -58.42 -42.90 -78.27
C GLY A 152 -59.64 -42.92 -77.35
N GLY A 153 -60.81 -42.53 -77.85
CA GLY A 153 -62.06 -42.55 -77.09
C GLY A 153 -62.47 -43.95 -76.60
N MET A 154 -62.18 -45.00 -77.38
CA MET A 154 -62.43 -46.39 -76.97
C MET A 154 -61.51 -46.88 -75.85
N GLN A 155 -60.31 -46.30 -75.74
CA GLN A 155 -59.28 -46.70 -74.78
C GLN A 155 -59.35 -45.93 -73.45
N THR A 156 -60.18 -44.89 -73.36
CA THR A 156 -60.26 -44.08 -72.14
C THR A 156 -61.02 -44.77 -71.01
N PRO A 157 -60.66 -44.50 -69.75
CA PRO A 157 -61.48 -44.88 -68.61
C PRO A 157 -62.89 -44.31 -68.73
N ARG A 158 -63.87 -45.03 -68.19
CA ARG A 158 -65.29 -44.63 -68.26
C ARG A 158 -65.47 -43.22 -67.67
N GLY A 159 -66.06 -42.33 -68.46
CA GLY A 159 -66.31 -40.95 -68.08
C GLY A 159 -65.13 -39.99 -68.27
N GLN A 160 -64.06 -40.39 -68.97
CA GLN A 160 -62.94 -39.51 -69.32
C GLN A 160 -62.86 -39.27 -70.83
N CYS A 161 -62.56 -38.02 -71.19
CA CYS A 161 -62.28 -37.62 -72.57
C CYS A 161 -60.88 -38.10 -72.97
N ALA A 162 -60.78 -38.70 -74.16
CA ALA A 162 -59.57 -38.61 -74.96
C ALA A 162 -59.67 -37.30 -75.76
N TRP A 163 -58.86 -36.31 -75.40
CA TRP A 163 -58.74 -35.10 -76.21
C TRP A 163 -57.95 -35.40 -77.47
N ALA A 164 -58.59 -35.24 -78.63
CA ALA A 164 -57.94 -35.42 -79.92
C ALA A 164 -56.97 -34.27 -80.22
N ALA A 165 -55.92 -34.57 -80.98
CA ALA A 165 -55.04 -33.53 -81.50
C ALA A 165 -55.85 -32.51 -82.32
N ALA A 166 -55.50 -31.24 -82.23
CA ALA A 166 -56.17 -30.16 -82.95
C ALA A 166 -56.10 -30.37 -84.48
N TYR A 167 -57.22 -30.14 -85.16
CA TYR A 167 -57.39 -30.27 -86.62
C TYR A 167 -58.32 -29.19 -87.18
N LYS A 168 -58.29 -29.02 -88.51
CA LYS A 168 -59.26 -28.21 -89.26
C LYS A 168 -59.72 -29.01 -90.47
N ASP A 169 -61.01 -28.96 -90.74
CA ASP A 169 -61.66 -29.56 -91.91
C ASP A 169 -62.69 -28.59 -92.50
N ASP A 170 -63.27 -28.93 -93.65
CA ASP A 170 -64.20 -28.05 -94.37
C ASP A 170 -65.52 -27.80 -93.63
N ALA A 171 -65.80 -28.57 -92.58
CA ALA A 171 -67.04 -28.43 -91.81
C ALA A 171 -66.97 -27.26 -90.80
N SER A 172 -65.77 -26.79 -90.41
CA SER A 172 -65.63 -25.68 -89.48
C SER A 172 -64.70 -24.58 -90.00
N ALA A 173 -65.12 -23.32 -89.86
CA ALA A 173 -64.29 -22.17 -90.17
C ALA A 173 -63.07 -22.07 -89.23
N GLU A 174 -63.22 -22.56 -87.99
CA GLU A 174 -62.21 -22.55 -86.95
C GLU A 174 -61.55 -23.93 -86.78
N PRO A 175 -60.25 -23.98 -86.48
CA PRO A 175 -59.63 -25.18 -85.92
C PRO A 175 -60.39 -25.68 -84.70
N ARG A 176 -60.43 -27.00 -84.53
CA ARG A 176 -61.16 -27.67 -83.45
C ARG A 176 -60.37 -28.84 -82.87
N THR A 177 -60.79 -29.25 -81.70
CA THR A 177 -60.43 -30.52 -81.06
C THR A 177 -61.72 -31.21 -80.64
N ASN A 178 -61.66 -32.49 -80.30
CA ASN A 178 -62.81 -33.19 -79.77
C ASN A 178 -62.47 -33.94 -78.50
N CYS A 179 -63.45 -33.99 -77.59
CA CYS A 179 -63.47 -34.92 -76.49
C CYS A 179 -64.16 -36.21 -76.98
N ALA A 180 -63.38 -37.28 -77.19
CA ALA A 180 -63.89 -38.60 -77.52
C ALA A 180 -64.05 -39.45 -76.25
N MET A 181 -65.18 -40.15 -76.09
CA MET A 181 -65.46 -40.96 -74.90
C MET A 181 -66.22 -42.24 -75.25
N ALA A 182 -65.78 -43.38 -74.71
CA ALA A 182 -66.43 -44.67 -74.94
C ALA A 182 -67.88 -44.70 -74.44
N ILE A 183 -68.76 -45.27 -75.26
CA ILE A 183 -70.14 -45.63 -74.93
C ILE A 183 -70.18 -47.12 -74.65
N GLN A 184 -70.76 -47.52 -73.53
CA GLN A 184 -70.98 -48.91 -73.17
C GLN A 184 -72.48 -49.18 -73.00
N LYS A 185 -72.99 -50.22 -73.66
CA LYS A 185 -74.38 -50.67 -73.54
C LYS A 185 -74.38 -52.08 -72.96
N ASN A 186 -75.05 -52.26 -71.82
CA ASN A 186 -75.09 -53.53 -71.07
C ASN A 186 -73.71 -54.13 -70.74
N GLY A 187 -72.72 -53.29 -70.45
CA GLY A 187 -71.35 -53.71 -70.13
C GLY A 187 -70.47 -54.06 -71.34
N ALA A 188 -71.02 -54.07 -72.56
CA ALA A 188 -70.28 -54.24 -73.80
C ALA A 188 -70.00 -52.88 -74.47
N ALA A 189 -68.91 -52.80 -75.24
CA ALA A 189 -68.61 -51.61 -76.03
C ALA A 189 -69.70 -51.39 -77.10
N TYR A 190 -70.29 -50.20 -77.12
CA TYR A 190 -71.30 -49.81 -78.09
C TYR A 190 -70.71 -48.92 -79.19
N GLY A 191 -69.76 -48.06 -78.81
CA GLY A 191 -69.09 -47.13 -79.73
C GLY A 191 -68.46 -45.97 -78.98
N VAL A 192 -68.28 -44.84 -79.65
CA VAL A 192 -67.70 -43.61 -79.08
C VAL A 192 -68.67 -42.46 -79.24
N SER A 193 -68.74 -41.57 -78.25
CA SER A 193 -69.32 -40.25 -78.40
C SER A 193 -68.20 -39.25 -78.68
N THR A 194 -68.48 -38.17 -79.42
CA THR A 194 -67.61 -36.98 -79.50
C THR A 194 -68.37 -35.72 -79.17
N ILE A 195 -67.71 -34.78 -78.49
CA ILE A 195 -68.07 -33.35 -78.52
C ILE A 195 -66.88 -32.61 -79.11
N ASP A 196 -67.14 -31.86 -80.16
CA ASP A 196 -66.17 -31.05 -80.87
C ASP A 196 -66.24 -29.63 -80.34
N VAL A 197 -65.09 -29.07 -79.96
CA VAL A 197 -64.96 -27.69 -79.47
C VAL A 197 -64.02 -26.89 -80.34
N THR A 198 -64.39 -25.64 -80.62
CA THR A 198 -63.52 -24.74 -81.39
C THR A 198 -62.35 -24.26 -80.53
N LEU A 199 -61.19 -24.11 -81.16
CA LEU A 199 -59.99 -23.61 -80.47
C LEU A 199 -60.06 -22.09 -80.22
N GLY A 200 -61.05 -21.37 -80.78
CA GLY A 200 -61.28 -19.95 -80.52
C GLY A 200 -61.37 -19.62 -79.04
N PHE A 201 -61.95 -20.50 -78.24
CA PHE A 201 -61.99 -20.36 -76.78
C PHE A 201 -60.60 -20.23 -76.13
N PHE A 202 -59.60 -21.00 -76.60
CA PHE A 202 -58.24 -20.90 -76.07
C PHE A 202 -57.61 -19.55 -76.40
N ASN A 203 -57.87 -19.03 -77.59
CA ASN A 203 -57.37 -17.72 -78.03
C ASN A 203 -57.90 -16.60 -77.11
N ASP A 204 -59.20 -16.61 -76.83
CA ASP A 204 -59.83 -15.59 -75.98
C ASP A 204 -59.34 -15.65 -74.53
N LEU A 205 -59.11 -16.86 -74.02
CA LEU A 205 -58.60 -17.05 -72.66
C LEU A 205 -57.15 -16.59 -72.55
N VAL A 206 -56.30 -17.00 -73.48
CA VAL A 206 -54.89 -16.61 -73.53
C VAL A 206 -54.76 -15.09 -73.66
N ALA A 207 -55.46 -14.46 -74.61
CA ALA A 207 -55.39 -13.01 -74.82
C ALA A 207 -55.79 -12.19 -73.58
N ARG A 208 -56.81 -12.64 -72.82
CA ARG A 208 -57.18 -11.99 -71.55
C ARG A 208 -56.09 -12.13 -70.50
N LYS A 209 -55.54 -13.33 -70.32
CA LYS A 209 -54.54 -13.60 -69.28
C LYS A 209 -53.17 -13.01 -69.59
N GLU A 210 -52.78 -12.91 -70.86
CA GLU A 210 -51.59 -12.14 -71.28
C GLU A 210 -51.70 -10.68 -70.82
N LYS A 211 -52.87 -10.05 -71.00
CA LYS A 211 -53.12 -8.67 -70.57
C LYS A 211 -53.10 -8.52 -69.04
N ASP A 212 -53.73 -9.43 -68.31
CA ASP A 212 -53.82 -9.37 -66.84
C ASP A 212 -52.47 -9.58 -66.15
N LEU A 213 -51.64 -10.47 -66.71
CA LEU A 213 -50.35 -10.84 -66.13
C LEU A 213 -49.16 -10.07 -66.72
N GLY A 214 -49.38 -9.31 -67.80
CA GLY A 214 -48.30 -8.66 -68.54
C GLY A 214 -47.34 -9.70 -69.15
N ALA A 215 -47.86 -10.87 -69.51
CA ALA A 215 -47.10 -12.03 -69.96
C ALA A 215 -47.33 -12.28 -71.46
N GLU A 216 -46.42 -13.02 -72.08
CA GLU A 216 -46.65 -13.70 -73.36
C GLU A 216 -46.99 -15.16 -73.09
N MET A 217 -48.00 -15.71 -73.74
CA MET A 217 -48.51 -17.06 -73.47
C MET A 217 -48.87 -17.81 -74.75
N LEU A 218 -48.62 -19.13 -74.74
CA LEU A 218 -49.05 -20.04 -75.79
C LEU A 218 -49.49 -21.37 -75.19
N ILE A 219 -50.47 -21.99 -75.83
CA ILE A 219 -50.83 -23.38 -75.57
C ILE A 219 -50.34 -24.23 -76.75
N VAL A 220 -49.56 -25.26 -76.44
CA VAL A 220 -48.89 -26.12 -77.43
C VAL A 220 -49.11 -27.60 -77.12
N GLU A 221 -49.24 -28.42 -78.15
CA GLU A 221 -49.23 -29.88 -78.05
C GLU A 221 -47.80 -30.40 -77.81
N GLY A 222 -47.68 -31.61 -77.24
CA GLY A 222 -46.38 -32.24 -76.96
C GLY A 222 -45.48 -32.48 -78.18
N ASP A 223 -46.03 -32.44 -79.39
CA ASP A 223 -45.31 -32.53 -80.68
C ASP A 223 -44.93 -31.14 -81.25
N GLY A 224 -45.30 -30.06 -80.55
CA GLY A 224 -45.02 -28.68 -80.91
C GLY A 224 -46.11 -28.00 -81.74
N LYS A 225 -47.26 -28.63 -81.98
CA LYS A 225 -48.38 -27.95 -82.66
C LYS A 225 -48.98 -26.86 -81.77
N ILE A 226 -49.16 -25.67 -82.32
CA ILE A 226 -49.71 -24.52 -81.59
C ILE A 226 -51.24 -24.58 -81.64
N ILE A 227 -51.91 -24.47 -80.49
CA ILE A 227 -53.37 -24.52 -80.41
C ILE A 227 -54.02 -23.20 -79.95
N SER A 228 -53.23 -22.22 -79.52
CA SER A 228 -53.70 -20.87 -79.20
C SER A 228 -52.95 -19.80 -80.00
N ASN A 229 -53.53 -18.61 -80.10
CA ASN A 229 -52.82 -17.42 -80.55
C ASN A 229 -52.12 -16.71 -79.37
N SER A 230 -51.15 -15.84 -79.67
CA SER A 230 -50.53 -14.93 -78.70
C SER A 230 -50.60 -13.50 -79.23
N SER A 231 -50.85 -12.53 -78.35
CA SER A 231 -50.92 -11.10 -78.72
C SER A 231 -49.60 -10.52 -79.24
N ARG A 232 -48.47 -11.16 -78.94
CA ARG A 232 -47.13 -10.70 -79.35
C ARG A 232 -46.61 -11.37 -80.63
N ILE A 233 -47.27 -12.43 -81.11
CA ILE A 233 -46.88 -13.13 -82.35
C ILE A 233 -47.86 -12.77 -83.46
N SER A 234 -47.35 -12.11 -84.51
CA SER A 234 -48.18 -11.67 -85.64
C SER A 234 -48.45 -12.78 -86.65
N GLY A 235 -49.71 -12.90 -87.10
CA GLY A 235 -50.15 -13.80 -88.17
C GLY A 235 -50.89 -15.07 -87.69
N PRO A 236 -51.44 -15.88 -88.60
CA PRO A 236 -52.14 -17.11 -88.22
C PRO A 236 -51.11 -18.19 -87.82
N ILE A 237 -51.03 -18.46 -86.52
CA ILE A 237 -50.09 -19.45 -85.94
C ILE A 237 -50.76 -20.74 -85.46
N VAL A 238 -52.07 -20.73 -85.25
CA VAL A 238 -52.83 -21.91 -84.81
C VAL A 238 -52.69 -23.03 -85.86
N LEU A 239 -52.42 -24.25 -85.40
CA LEU A 239 -52.07 -25.47 -86.15
C LEU A 239 -50.67 -25.52 -86.79
N LYS A 240 -49.87 -24.44 -86.75
CA LYS A 240 -48.46 -24.52 -87.18
C LYS A 240 -47.59 -25.18 -86.12
N ASN A 241 -46.42 -25.68 -86.50
CA ASN A 241 -45.45 -26.18 -85.53
C ASN A 241 -44.62 -25.03 -84.96
N ILE A 242 -44.37 -25.05 -83.64
CA ILE A 242 -43.56 -24.05 -82.94
C ILE A 242 -42.15 -23.90 -83.52
N SER A 243 -41.63 -24.96 -84.15
CA SER A 243 -40.34 -24.94 -84.83
C SER A 243 -40.26 -23.94 -85.99
N GLU A 244 -41.39 -23.60 -86.61
CA GLU A 244 -41.46 -22.61 -87.69
C GLU A 244 -41.31 -21.17 -87.16
N LEU A 245 -41.68 -20.94 -85.91
CA LEU A 245 -41.62 -19.63 -85.26
C LEU A 245 -40.33 -19.42 -84.45
N ALA A 246 -39.67 -20.51 -84.04
CA ALA A 246 -38.49 -20.47 -83.18
C ALA A 246 -37.32 -19.63 -83.72
N ALA A 247 -37.22 -19.42 -85.04
CA ALA A 247 -36.19 -18.56 -85.62
C ALA A 247 -36.49 -17.06 -85.47
N ASN A 248 -37.77 -16.68 -85.35
CA ASN A 248 -38.23 -15.30 -85.41
C ASN A 248 -38.86 -14.79 -84.10
N SER A 249 -39.05 -15.67 -83.12
CA SER A 249 -39.57 -15.34 -81.78
C SER A 249 -38.68 -15.99 -80.72
N PRO A 250 -37.97 -15.21 -79.88
CA PRO A 250 -37.20 -15.73 -78.75
C PRO A 250 -38.08 -16.56 -77.80
N PHE A 251 -39.31 -16.12 -77.56
CA PHE A 251 -40.28 -16.90 -76.79
C PHE A 251 -40.57 -18.26 -77.44
N ALA A 252 -40.88 -18.31 -78.74
CA ALA A 252 -41.11 -19.58 -79.44
C ALA A 252 -39.89 -20.51 -79.40
N ALA A 253 -38.68 -19.97 -79.42
CA ALA A 253 -37.44 -20.74 -79.24
C ALA A 253 -37.38 -21.39 -77.85
N GLN A 254 -37.79 -20.67 -76.80
CA GLN A 254 -37.89 -21.23 -75.44
C GLN A 254 -39.00 -22.27 -75.32
N VAL A 255 -40.16 -22.06 -75.96
CA VAL A 255 -41.22 -23.09 -76.00
C VAL A 255 -40.70 -24.38 -76.65
N LYS A 256 -39.97 -24.28 -77.77
CA LYS A 256 -39.35 -25.43 -78.44
C LYS A 256 -38.34 -26.15 -77.53
N ALA A 257 -37.46 -25.39 -76.86
CA ALA A 257 -36.49 -25.95 -75.93
C ALA A 257 -37.18 -26.63 -74.73
N GLY A 258 -38.24 -26.00 -74.21
CA GLY A 258 -39.08 -26.52 -73.14
C GLY A 258 -39.70 -27.87 -73.49
N LEU A 259 -40.31 -27.98 -74.66
CA LEU A 259 -40.94 -29.21 -75.13
C LEU A 259 -39.95 -30.38 -75.28
N ALA A 260 -38.68 -30.12 -75.60
CA ALA A 260 -37.64 -31.15 -75.65
C ALA A 260 -37.34 -31.77 -74.27
N GLN A 261 -37.71 -31.08 -73.19
CA GLN A 261 -37.50 -31.49 -71.80
C GLN A 261 -38.82 -31.58 -71.03
N ARG A 262 -39.93 -31.84 -71.74
CA ARG A 262 -41.31 -31.85 -71.20
C ARG A 262 -41.55 -32.80 -70.01
N ASP A 263 -40.69 -33.79 -69.82
CA ASP A 263 -40.80 -34.77 -68.72
C ASP A 263 -40.14 -34.27 -67.42
N GLN A 264 -39.53 -33.08 -67.42
CA GLN A 264 -38.92 -32.46 -66.24
C GLN A 264 -39.92 -31.59 -65.46
N PRO A 265 -39.71 -31.41 -64.14
CA PRO A 265 -40.47 -30.41 -63.37
C PRO A 265 -40.32 -29.01 -63.99
N LEU A 266 -41.29 -28.15 -63.68
CA LEU A 266 -41.48 -26.83 -64.27
C LEU A 266 -40.18 -26.13 -64.70
N GLN A 267 -40.03 -25.89 -66.00
CA GLN A 267 -38.82 -25.32 -66.57
C GLN A 267 -38.80 -23.82 -66.35
N ARG A 268 -37.73 -23.33 -65.71
CA ARG A 268 -37.47 -21.90 -65.51
C ARG A 268 -36.20 -21.52 -66.25
N VAL A 269 -36.31 -20.61 -67.22
CA VAL A 269 -35.16 -20.09 -67.97
C VAL A 269 -35.29 -18.59 -68.10
N GLU A 270 -34.27 -17.85 -67.69
CA GLU A 270 -34.17 -16.43 -68.02
C GLU A 270 -33.58 -16.27 -69.42
N PHE A 271 -34.20 -15.44 -70.23
CA PHE A 271 -33.79 -15.17 -71.60
C PHE A 271 -34.07 -13.69 -71.94
N ASP A 272 -33.45 -13.22 -73.02
CA ASP A 272 -33.76 -11.91 -73.57
C ASP A 272 -34.87 -12.05 -74.62
N ASP A 273 -36.00 -11.39 -74.37
CA ASP A 273 -37.13 -11.34 -75.29
C ASP A 273 -37.14 -9.98 -75.99
N ASN A 274 -36.43 -9.89 -77.13
CA ASN A 274 -36.34 -8.68 -77.95
C ASN A 274 -35.93 -7.41 -77.18
N GLY A 275 -34.97 -7.52 -76.26
CA GLY A 275 -34.44 -6.42 -75.44
C GLY A 275 -35.10 -6.27 -74.06
N GLU A 276 -36.11 -7.08 -73.72
CA GLU A 276 -36.67 -7.20 -72.37
C GLU A 276 -36.24 -8.54 -71.74
N ALA A 277 -35.44 -8.49 -70.67
CA ALA A 277 -35.12 -9.67 -69.89
C ALA A 277 -36.41 -10.30 -69.34
N SER A 278 -36.67 -11.54 -69.72
CA SER A 278 -37.89 -12.28 -69.42
C SER A 278 -37.56 -13.65 -68.83
N THR A 279 -38.46 -14.17 -67.99
CA THR A 279 -38.39 -15.49 -67.39
C THR A 279 -39.46 -16.37 -68.01
N PHE A 280 -39.02 -17.45 -68.63
CA PHE A 280 -39.84 -18.49 -69.24
C PHE A 280 -40.29 -19.51 -68.20
N PHE A 281 -41.56 -19.92 -68.33
CA PHE A 281 -42.20 -20.96 -67.56
C PHE A 281 -43.00 -21.87 -68.49
N MET A 282 -42.95 -23.19 -68.27
CA MET A 282 -43.77 -24.16 -68.98
C MET A 282 -44.39 -25.18 -68.03
N ARG A 283 -45.69 -25.43 -68.19
CA ARG A 283 -46.44 -26.39 -67.36
C ARG A 283 -47.42 -27.23 -68.19
N PRO A 284 -47.57 -28.53 -67.91
CA PRO A 284 -48.64 -29.34 -68.51
C PRO A 284 -50.02 -28.91 -68.02
N ILE A 285 -51.02 -28.99 -68.90
CA ILE A 285 -52.44 -28.87 -68.55
C ILE A 285 -52.95 -30.29 -68.24
N GLU A 286 -53.17 -30.57 -66.96
CA GLU A 286 -53.49 -31.91 -66.47
C GLU A 286 -54.71 -32.54 -67.16
N GLY A 287 -54.57 -33.78 -67.63
CA GLY A 287 -55.62 -34.52 -68.33
C GLY A 287 -55.73 -34.20 -69.83
N THR A 288 -54.81 -33.42 -70.39
CA THR A 288 -54.77 -33.03 -71.81
C THR A 288 -53.37 -33.27 -72.40
N PRO A 289 -53.21 -33.34 -73.73
CA PRO A 289 -51.90 -33.40 -74.38
C PRO A 289 -51.20 -32.03 -74.49
N TRP A 290 -51.69 -31.00 -73.79
CA TRP A 290 -51.28 -29.61 -73.98
C TRP A 290 -50.40 -29.08 -72.84
N PHE A 291 -49.54 -28.14 -73.19
CA PHE A 291 -48.68 -27.38 -72.28
C PHE A 291 -49.00 -25.90 -72.39
N LEU A 292 -49.09 -25.23 -71.25
CA LEU A 292 -49.13 -23.78 -71.16
C LEU A 292 -47.70 -23.27 -71.03
N ALA A 293 -47.24 -22.59 -72.07
CA ALA A 293 -45.99 -21.84 -72.09
C ALA A 293 -46.25 -20.38 -71.74
N THR A 294 -45.38 -19.77 -70.94
CA THR A 294 -45.52 -18.38 -70.48
C THR A 294 -44.15 -17.71 -70.37
N ALA A 295 -44.03 -16.47 -70.84
CA ALA A 295 -42.89 -15.60 -70.58
C ALA A 295 -43.34 -14.34 -69.83
N LEU A 296 -42.66 -14.03 -68.73
CA LEU A 296 -42.91 -12.86 -67.89
C LEU A 296 -41.66 -11.97 -67.84
N PRO A 297 -41.78 -10.64 -67.96
CA PRO A 297 -40.63 -9.75 -67.76
C PRO A 297 -39.97 -9.95 -66.38
N THR A 298 -38.67 -10.23 -66.36
CA THR A 298 -37.89 -10.50 -65.14
C THR A 298 -37.96 -9.34 -64.14
N ARG A 299 -38.11 -8.10 -64.63
CA ARG A 299 -38.33 -6.92 -63.78
C ARG A 299 -39.56 -7.02 -62.89
N LEU A 300 -40.63 -7.70 -63.33
CA LEU A 300 -41.83 -7.88 -62.52
C LEU A 300 -41.59 -8.84 -61.35
N ILE A 301 -40.58 -9.70 -61.46
CA ILE A 301 -40.16 -10.65 -60.42
C ILE A 301 -39.14 -10.00 -59.47
N THR A 302 -38.37 -9.01 -59.92
CA THR A 302 -37.29 -8.38 -59.12
C THR A 302 -37.61 -6.99 -58.58
N ALA A 303 -38.69 -6.33 -59.00
CA ALA A 303 -38.99 -4.93 -58.68
C ALA A 303 -39.06 -4.62 -57.17
N GLN A 304 -39.65 -5.51 -56.35
CA GLN A 304 -39.72 -5.29 -54.90
C GLN A 304 -38.35 -5.32 -54.21
N ARG A 305 -37.35 -6.04 -54.77
CA ARG A 305 -36.03 -6.17 -54.17
C ARG A 305 -35.31 -4.83 -54.09
N ASP A 306 -35.37 -4.05 -55.16
CA ASP A 306 -34.59 -2.81 -55.28
C ASP A 306 -35.26 -1.66 -54.51
N ASP A 307 -36.59 -1.68 -54.36
CA ASP A 307 -37.33 -0.70 -53.55
C ASP A 307 -37.03 -0.85 -52.05
N VAL A 308 -37.01 -2.08 -51.54
CA VAL A 308 -36.66 -2.39 -50.14
C VAL A 308 -35.21 -1.98 -49.83
N LEU A 309 -34.27 -2.27 -50.73
CA LEU A 309 -32.87 -1.90 -50.55
C LEU A 309 -32.66 -0.38 -50.54
N SER A 310 -33.35 0.36 -51.43
CA SER A 310 -33.22 1.81 -51.50
C SER A 310 -33.78 2.52 -50.26
N THR A 311 -34.96 2.10 -49.78
CA THR A 311 -35.61 2.67 -48.59
C THR A 311 -34.77 2.45 -47.32
N LEU A 312 -34.18 1.26 -47.15
CA LEU A 312 -33.31 0.98 -46.01
C LEU A 312 -32.02 1.81 -46.05
N SER A 313 -31.44 2.01 -47.24
CA SER A 313 -30.22 2.82 -47.38
C SER A 313 -30.43 4.31 -47.06
N LEU A 314 -31.61 4.87 -47.38
CA LEU A 314 -31.96 6.28 -47.12
C LEU A 314 -32.08 6.58 -45.62
N LEU A 315 -32.55 5.63 -44.81
CA LEU A 315 -32.70 5.78 -43.36
C LEU A 315 -31.38 5.54 -42.60
N GLN A 316 -30.54 4.63 -43.09
CA GLN A 316 -29.34 4.20 -42.36
C GLN A 316 -28.19 5.22 -42.39
N ILE A 317 -28.00 5.92 -43.51
CA ILE A 317 -26.91 6.90 -43.68
C ILE A 317 -27.02 8.07 -42.69
N PRO A 318 -28.16 8.79 -42.56
CA PRO A 318 -28.27 9.89 -41.61
C PRO A 318 -28.18 9.44 -40.15
N MET A 319 -28.68 8.24 -39.81
CA MET A 319 -28.57 7.68 -38.46
C MET A 319 -27.11 7.46 -38.06
N VAL A 320 -26.29 6.92 -38.97
CA VAL A 320 -24.84 6.72 -38.73
C VAL A 320 -24.12 8.06 -38.54
N ILE A 321 -24.43 9.07 -39.36
CA ILE A 321 -23.83 10.41 -39.24
C ILE A 321 -24.18 11.05 -37.89
N LEU A 322 -25.44 10.98 -37.47
CA LEU A 322 -25.89 11.51 -36.18
C LEU A 322 -25.18 10.86 -34.99
N LEU A 323 -25.04 9.52 -35.01
CA LEU A 323 -24.33 8.77 -33.97
C LEU A 323 -22.87 9.18 -33.87
N VAL A 324 -22.17 9.35 -35.01
CA VAL A 324 -20.78 9.80 -35.02
C VAL A 324 -20.65 11.22 -34.45
N LEU A 325 -21.56 12.15 -34.78
CA LEU A 325 -21.53 13.51 -34.25
C LEU A 325 -21.78 13.58 -32.74
N LEU A 326 -22.80 12.88 -32.23
CA LEU A 326 -23.09 12.78 -30.80
C LEU A 326 -21.90 12.18 -30.02
N GLN A 327 -21.26 11.16 -30.60
CA GLN A 327 -20.09 10.51 -30.00
C GLN A 327 -18.89 11.46 -29.88
N VAL A 328 -18.56 12.18 -30.96
CA VAL A 328 -17.44 13.14 -30.96
C VAL A 328 -17.69 14.25 -29.95
N TYR A 329 -18.94 14.70 -29.81
CA TYR A 329 -19.34 15.69 -28.80
C TYR A 329 -19.13 15.18 -27.37
N ALA A 330 -19.62 13.97 -27.05
CA ALA A 330 -19.49 13.37 -25.72
C ALA A 330 -18.01 13.15 -25.32
N ILE A 331 -17.18 12.62 -26.23
CA ILE A 331 -15.75 12.41 -25.98
C ILE A 331 -15.01 13.75 -25.76
N ARG A 332 -15.37 14.80 -26.51
CA ARG A 332 -14.78 16.14 -26.33
C ARG A 332 -15.10 16.72 -24.95
N GLN A 333 -16.34 16.57 -24.48
CA GLN A 333 -16.76 17.08 -23.17
C GLN A 333 -16.00 16.39 -22.02
N LEU A 334 -15.84 15.06 -22.08
CA LEU A 334 -15.10 14.29 -21.08
C LEU A 334 -13.63 14.73 -20.99
N ILE A 335 -12.98 14.93 -22.14
CA ILE A 335 -11.55 15.28 -22.19
C ILE A 335 -11.28 16.71 -21.72
N GLN A 336 -12.19 17.66 -21.97
CA GLN A 336 -12.06 19.00 -21.41
C GLN A 336 -12.06 18.98 -19.88
N ARG A 337 -12.92 18.16 -19.26
CA ARG A 337 -12.95 17.98 -17.81
C ARG A 337 -11.66 17.34 -17.29
N MET A 338 -11.14 16.32 -17.95
CA MET A 338 -9.85 15.71 -17.61
C MET A 338 -8.67 16.69 -17.75
N LYS A 339 -8.68 17.56 -18.76
CA LYS A 339 -7.64 18.59 -18.92
C LYS A 339 -7.66 19.62 -17.79
N ALA A 340 -8.85 20.02 -17.32
CA ALA A 340 -8.99 20.91 -16.18
C ALA A 340 -8.47 20.26 -14.88
N LEU A 341 -8.79 18.98 -14.65
CA LEU A 341 -8.25 18.22 -13.52
C LEU A 341 -6.71 18.09 -13.60
N LYS A 342 -6.17 17.76 -14.77
CA LYS A 342 -4.72 17.73 -15.02
C LYS A 342 -4.07 19.08 -14.78
N ALA A 343 -4.63 20.17 -15.28
CA ALA A 343 -4.06 21.52 -15.09
C ALA A 343 -4.01 21.93 -13.62
N ASN A 344 -5.04 21.57 -12.83
CA ASN A 344 -5.04 21.82 -11.39
C ASN A 344 -3.99 20.97 -10.65
N ILE A 345 -3.80 19.71 -11.05
CA ILE A 345 -2.75 18.83 -10.50
C ILE A 345 -1.35 19.29 -10.93
N ASP A 346 -1.16 19.71 -12.19
CA ASP A 346 0.09 20.27 -12.68
C ASP A 346 0.45 21.53 -11.89
N ALA A 347 -0.53 22.41 -11.61
CA ALA A 347 -0.34 23.60 -10.79
C ALA A 347 0.08 23.30 -9.34
N LEU A 348 -0.32 22.14 -8.79
CA LEU A 348 0.19 21.65 -7.50
C LEU A 348 1.65 21.16 -7.58
N SER A 349 2.10 20.71 -8.76
CA SER A 349 3.46 20.22 -8.99
C SER A 349 4.45 21.30 -9.43
N THR A 350 3.98 22.38 -10.07
CA THR A 350 4.82 23.47 -10.56
C THR A 350 4.99 24.54 -9.48
N GLY A 351 5.92 24.30 -8.56
CA GLY A 351 6.76 25.35 -7.96
C GLY A 351 6.21 26.16 -6.77
N ASP A 352 4.92 26.51 -6.72
CA ASP A 352 4.44 27.47 -5.71
C ASP A 352 4.04 26.83 -4.37
N ALA A 353 4.02 25.49 -4.28
CA ALA A 353 3.70 24.70 -3.07
C ALA A 353 2.50 25.25 -2.26
N ASP A 354 1.52 25.82 -2.96
CA ASP A 354 0.39 26.52 -2.38
C ASP A 354 -0.73 25.54 -2.04
N LEU A 355 -0.67 25.01 -0.82
CA LEU A 355 -1.66 24.07 -0.28
C LEU A 355 -2.95 24.77 0.17
N THR A 356 -3.09 26.08 -0.02
CA THR A 356 -4.37 26.80 0.22
C THR A 356 -5.34 26.65 -0.95
N ARG A 357 -4.83 26.30 -2.14
CA ARG A 357 -5.67 26.10 -3.33
C ARG A 357 -6.47 24.80 -3.24
N ARG A 358 -7.67 24.83 -3.84
CA ARG A 358 -8.57 23.66 -3.93
C ARG A 358 -9.05 23.49 -5.36
N ILE A 359 -9.25 22.25 -5.76
CA ILE A 359 -9.87 21.91 -7.03
C ILE A 359 -11.36 22.27 -6.94
N THR A 360 -11.84 23.12 -7.84
CA THR A 360 -13.27 23.45 -7.94
C THR A 360 -14.04 22.26 -8.49
N ILE A 361 -14.98 21.75 -7.72
CA ILE A 361 -15.81 20.58 -8.08
C ILE A 361 -17.10 21.11 -8.71
N ARG A 362 -17.39 20.69 -9.95
CA ARG A 362 -18.54 21.18 -10.75
C ARG A 362 -19.58 20.10 -11.07
N ALA A 363 -19.31 18.84 -10.76
CA ALA A 363 -20.20 17.70 -11.03
C ALA A 363 -19.98 16.61 -9.97
N GLU A 364 -21.03 15.84 -9.65
CA GLU A 364 -21.01 14.72 -8.68
C GLU A 364 -20.79 13.36 -9.35
N ASP A 365 -20.09 13.35 -10.49
CA ASP A 365 -19.71 12.14 -11.22
C ASP A 365 -18.35 11.59 -10.71
N GLU A 366 -17.86 10.51 -11.34
CA GLU A 366 -16.60 9.87 -10.96
C GLU A 366 -15.40 10.83 -11.00
N LEU A 367 -15.43 11.86 -11.87
CA LEU A 367 -14.40 12.90 -11.91
C LEU A 367 -14.52 13.89 -10.75
N GLY A 368 -15.74 14.19 -10.31
CA GLY A 368 -16.02 14.94 -9.09
C GLY A 368 -15.48 14.25 -7.84
N ALA A 369 -15.70 12.94 -7.72
CA ALA A 369 -15.18 12.12 -6.62
C ALA A 369 -13.64 12.12 -6.54
N ILE A 370 -12.96 12.12 -7.70
CA ILE A 370 -11.49 12.31 -7.75
C ILE A 370 -11.11 13.71 -7.25
N GLY A 371 -11.83 14.75 -7.66
CA GLY A 371 -11.63 16.12 -7.15
C GLY A 371 -11.76 16.23 -5.63
N HIS A 372 -12.76 15.57 -5.04
CA HIS A 372 -12.92 15.48 -3.58
C HIS A 372 -11.73 14.77 -2.92
N SER A 373 -11.30 13.64 -3.46
CA SER A 373 -10.17 12.86 -2.94
C SER A 373 -8.86 13.65 -2.99
N VAL A 374 -8.62 14.41 -4.06
CA VAL A 374 -7.45 15.29 -4.17
C VAL A 374 -7.53 16.44 -3.16
N ASN A 375 -8.69 17.07 -2.97
CA ASN A 375 -8.86 18.12 -1.96
C ASN A 375 -8.65 17.58 -0.53
N ALA A 376 -9.11 16.37 -0.23
CA ALA A 376 -8.87 15.70 1.05
C ALA A 376 -7.37 15.41 1.25
N PHE A 377 -6.68 14.97 0.21
CA PHE A 377 -5.22 14.76 0.24
C PHE A 377 -4.45 16.08 0.46
N ILE A 378 -4.86 17.18 -0.20
CA ILE A 378 -4.27 18.51 0.04
C ILE A 378 -4.49 18.96 1.50
N ALA A 379 -5.69 18.75 2.05
CA ALA A 379 -5.98 19.08 3.45
C ALA A 379 -5.14 18.24 4.44
N TYR A 380 -4.93 16.95 4.13
CA TYR A 380 -4.05 16.09 4.90
C TYR A 380 -2.58 16.58 4.88
N LEU A 381 -2.06 16.93 3.70
CA LEU A 381 -0.72 17.53 3.58
C LEU A 381 -0.62 18.86 4.34
N GLN A 382 -1.66 19.71 4.24
CA GLN A 382 -1.70 20.99 4.95
C GLN A 382 -1.59 20.81 6.47
N ASN A 383 -2.34 19.86 7.04
CA ASN A 383 -2.26 19.54 8.47
C ASN A 383 -0.89 18.97 8.84
N MET A 384 -0.36 18.02 8.06
CA MET A 384 0.96 17.42 8.30
C MET A 384 2.08 18.47 8.29
N ILE A 385 2.10 19.36 7.28
CA ILE A 385 3.08 20.45 7.21
C ILE A 385 2.90 21.41 8.39
N GLY A 386 1.65 21.69 8.81
CA GLY A 386 1.36 22.48 10.01
C GLY A 386 1.94 21.86 11.28
N GLU A 387 1.73 20.56 11.48
CA GLU A 387 2.29 19.80 12.61
C GLU A 387 3.82 19.80 12.61
N VAL A 388 4.46 19.57 11.45
CA VAL A 388 5.93 19.61 11.33
C VAL A 388 6.47 21.02 11.61
N THR A 389 5.77 22.07 11.15
CA THR A 389 6.16 23.46 11.42
C THR A 389 6.06 23.79 12.92
N GLN A 390 5.02 23.32 13.59
CA GLN A 390 4.87 23.49 15.04
C GLN A 390 5.94 22.70 15.81
N ALA A 391 6.21 21.45 15.40
CA ALA A 391 7.23 20.60 16.02
C ALA A 391 8.64 21.17 15.84
N THR A 392 8.99 21.67 14.65
CA THR A 392 10.28 22.33 14.38
C THR A 392 10.42 23.66 15.13
N GLY A 393 9.33 24.40 15.33
CA GLY A 393 9.30 25.57 16.20
C GLY A 393 9.59 25.22 17.67
N ALA A 394 8.93 24.19 18.21
CA ALA A 394 9.17 23.71 19.57
C ALA A 394 10.62 23.16 19.75
N MET A 395 11.13 22.48 18.72
CA MET A 395 12.51 22.00 18.66
C MET A 395 13.50 23.17 18.69
N ALA A 396 13.25 24.25 17.93
CA ALA A 396 14.10 25.45 17.93
C ALA A 396 14.21 26.06 19.34
N SER A 397 13.08 26.26 20.03
CA SER A 397 13.08 26.76 21.41
C SER A 397 13.79 25.83 22.38
N SER A 398 13.67 24.51 22.20
CA SER A 398 14.37 23.51 23.01
C SER A 398 15.88 23.54 22.78
N LEU A 399 16.32 23.72 21.53
CA LEU A 399 17.73 23.85 21.17
C LEU A 399 18.35 25.17 21.67
N GLU A 400 17.61 26.28 21.66
CA GLU A 400 18.05 27.53 22.29
C GLU A 400 18.23 27.38 23.81
N ASN A 401 17.31 26.69 24.48
CA ASN A 401 17.45 26.32 25.89
C ASN A 401 18.70 25.45 26.10
N LEU A 402 18.89 24.42 25.28
CA LEU A 402 20.04 23.52 25.36
C LEU A 402 21.37 24.26 25.13
N GLN A 403 21.40 25.22 24.20
CA GLN A 403 22.58 26.05 23.93
C GLN A 403 22.90 26.94 25.13
N ARG A 404 21.90 27.58 25.75
CA ARG A 404 22.08 28.36 26.99
C ARG A 404 22.60 27.49 28.13
N THR A 405 22.01 26.31 28.33
CA THR A 405 22.43 25.37 29.38
C THR A 405 23.84 24.83 29.14
N SER A 406 24.20 24.50 27.90
CA SER A 406 25.56 24.06 27.55
C SER A 406 26.59 25.16 27.80
N ALA A 407 26.31 26.39 27.38
CA ALA A 407 27.18 27.54 27.64
C ALA A 407 27.34 27.83 29.14
N HIS A 408 26.26 27.69 29.92
CA HIS A 408 26.32 27.82 31.37
C HIS A 408 27.14 26.71 32.02
N THR A 409 26.94 25.46 31.60
CA THR A 409 27.68 24.29 32.08
C THR A 409 29.17 24.43 31.78
N SER A 410 29.54 24.88 30.58
CA SER A 410 30.93 25.14 30.19
C SER A 410 31.61 26.15 31.14
N LYS A 411 30.93 27.26 31.48
CA LYS A 411 31.44 28.24 32.46
C LYS A 411 31.62 27.62 33.85
N ILE A 412 30.66 26.80 34.29
CA ILE A 412 30.74 26.11 35.58
C ILE A 412 31.95 25.15 35.61
N LEU A 413 32.18 24.40 34.53
CA LEU A 413 33.28 23.45 34.44
C LEU A 413 34.66 24.13 34.46
N VAL A 414 34.81 25.27 33.77
CA VAL A 414 36.04 26.09 33.85
C VAL A 414 36.30 26.56 35.28
N ARG A 415 35.25 27.00 36.01
CA ARG A 415 35.39 27.38 37.42
C ARG A 415 35.74 26.17 38.29
N HIS A 416 35.10 25.02 38.08
CA HIS A 416 35.41 23.79 38.80
C HIS A 416 36.87 23.34 38.59
N ALA A 417 37.40 23.46 37.37
CA ALA A 417 38.80 23.15 37.09
C ALA A 417 39.73 24.04 37.92
N SER A 418 39.45 25.34 37.96
CA SER A 418 40.20 26.30 38.80
C SER A 418 40.10 25.99 40.29
N GLU A 419 38.91 25.69 40.81
CA GLU A 419 38.71 25.35 42.24
C GLU A 419 39.40 24.02 42.61
N THR A 420 39.43 23.06 41.68
CA THR A 420 40.12 21.78 41.84
C THR A 420 41.63 22.00 41.95
N ASP A 421 42.21 22.84 41.07
CA ASP A 421 43.65 23.16 41.06
C ASP A 421 44.09 23.88 42.36
N GLN A 422 43.27 24.81 42.84
CA GLN A 422 43.49 25.47 44.14
C GLN A 422 43.45 24.49 45.30
N THR A 423 42.52 23.54 45.28
CA THR A 423 42.39 22.52 46.33
C THR A 423 43.60 21.59 46.34
N VAL A 424 44.10 21.16 45.16
CA VAL A 424 45.35 20.38 45.04
C VAL A 424 46.53 21.12 45.63
N THR A 425 46.64 22.43 45.36
CA THR A 425 47.70 23.27 45.91
C THR A 425 47.63 23.32 47.44
N ALA A 426 46.44 23.54 48.01
CA ALA A 426 46.24 23.57 49.46
C ALA A 426 46.55 22.23 50.15
N ILE A 427 46.24 21.11 49.49
CA ILE A 427 46.59 19.76 49.97
C ILE A 427 48.11 19.57 49.97
N THR A 428 48.80 20.03 48.93
CA THR A 428 50.26 19.95 48.86
C THR A 428 50.92 20.75 49.99
N GLU A 429 50.42 21.96 50.26
CA GLU A 429 50.87 22.76 51.42
C GLU A 429 50.55 22.08 52.76
N MET A 430 49.39 21.44 52.88
CA MET A 430 49.01 20.69 54.07
C MET A 430 49.95 19.51 54.34
N SER A 431 50.36 18.79 53.29
CA SER A 431 51.31 17.67 53.40
C SER A 431 52.67 18.17 53.87
N SER A 432 53.18 19.26 53.28
CA SER A 432 54.44 19.88 53.70
C SER A 432 54.38 20.39 55.14
N THR A 433 53.23 20.88 55.58
CA THR A 433 53.02 21.34 56.95
C THR A 433 53.01 20.18 57.92
N ALA A 434 52.33 19.07 57.57
CA ALA A 434 52.30 17.86 58.39
C ALA A 434 53.72 17.30 58.60
N ASP A 435 54.53 17.20 57.53
CA ASP A 435 55.92 16.76 57.63
C ASP A 435 56.75 17.68 58.53
N SER A 436 56.57 19.00 58.40
CA SER A 436 57.25 19.98 59.25
C SER A 436 56.85 19.86 60.72
N VAL A 437 55.58 19.60 61.02
CA VAL A 437 55.08 19.38 62.39
C VAL A 437 55.64 18.09 62.97
N ALA A 438 55.70 17.00 62.19
CA ALA A 438 56.31 15.75 62.62
C ALA A 438 57.78 15.93 62.98
N GLN A 439 58.54 16.65 62.14
CA GLN A 439 59.95 16.95 62.38
C GLN A 439 60.16 17.82 63.63
N ASN A 440 59.37 18.88 63.80
CA ASN A 440 59.42 19.74 64.99
C ASN A 440 59.07 18.97 66.28
N ALA A 441 58.12 18.05 66.21
CA ALA A 441 57.75 17.20 67.33
C ALA A 441 58.87 16.22 67.70
N ALA A 442 59.53 15.60 66.71
CA ALA A 442 60.69 14.74 66.93
C ALA A 442 61.88 15.52 67.52
N GLU A 443 62.13 16.74 67.06
CA GLU A 443 63.17 17.61 67.61
C GLU A 443 62.84 18.00 69.07
N THR A 444 61.57 18.33 69.36
CA THR A 444 61.10 18.61 70.73
C THR A 444 61.29 17.42 71.67
N ALA A 445 61.00 16.20 71.20
CA ALA A 445 61.27 14.97 71.95
C ALA A 445 62.78 14.80 72.26
N ALA A 446 63.65 15.08 71.29
CA ALA A 446 65.11 15.04 71.51
C ALA A 446 65.60 16.13 72.48
N PHE A 447 65.00 17.32 72.48
CA PHE A 447 65.30 18.37 73.46
C PHE A 447 64.82 18.00 74.87
N THR A 448 63.62 17.44 75.01
CA THR A 448 63.09 17.01 76.31
C THR A 448 63.90 15.86 76.89
N GLN A 449 64.32 14.89 76.07
CA GLN A 449 65.20 13.81 76.53
C GLN A 449 66.54 14.34 77.09
N ARG A 450 67.19 15.27 76.38
CA ARG A 450 68.40 15.94 76.89
C ARG A 450 68.14 16.74 78.17
N ALA A 451 67.01 17.43 78.27
CA ALA A 451 66.64 18.15 79.48
C ALA A 451 66.47 17.19 80.68
N ASN A 452 65.90 16.01 80.45
CA ASN A 452 65.74 14.98 81.49
C ASN A 452 67.10 14.42 81.94
N GLU A 453 68.02 14.15 81.00
CA GLU A 453 69.40 13.76 81.32
C GLU A 453 70.13 14.83 82.14
N HIS A 454 69.93 16.12 81.83
CA HIS A 454 70.49 17.22 82.61
C HIS A 454 69.86 17.33 84.01
N ALA A 455 68.55 17.09 84.15
CA ALA A 455 67.86 17.05 85.43
C ALA A 455 68.38 15.92 86.32
N ASP A 456 68.54 14.70 85.77
CA ASP A 456 69.10 13.55 86.47
C ASP A 456 70.53 13.81 86.96
N ARG A 457 71.38 14.39 86.10
CA ARG A 457 72.76 14.77 86.51
C ARG A 457 72.75 15.83 87.61
N SER A 458 71.85 16.81 87.53
CA SER A 458 71.70 17.85 88.56
C SER A 458 71.24 17.24 89.89
N ARG A 459 70.33 16.27 89.84
CA ARG A 459 69.82 15.55 91.01
C ARG A 459 70.95 14.81 91.75
N VAL A 460 71.84 14.14 91.02
CA VAL A 460 73.00 13.46 91.61
C VAL A 460 73.88 14.47 92.37
N VAL A 461 74.24 15.58 91.72
CA VAL A 461 75.10 16.62 92.33
C VAL A 461 74.45 17.27 93.54
N VAL A 462 73.15 17.57 93.48
CA VAL A 462 72.38 18.13 94.61
C VAL A 462 72.25 17.11 95.75
N GLY A 463 72.10 15.82 95.45
CA GLY A 463 72.13 14.73 96.43
C GLY A 463 73.47 14.62 97.15
N GLU A 464 74.59 14.69 96.42
CA GLU A 464 75.95 14.72 96.99
C GLU A 464 76.16 15.95 97.89
N ALA A 465 75.70 17.13 97.46
CA ALA A 465 75.76 18.36 98.24
C ALA A 465 74.94 18.23 99.54
N SER A 466 73.73 17.68 99.47
CA SER A 466 72.87 17.43 100.64
C SER A 466 73.55 16.49 101.64
N SER A 467 74.12 15.38 101.17
CA SER A 467 74.86 14.45 102.02
C SER A 467 76.08 15.11 102.68
N SER A 468 76.78 15.98 101.96
CA SER A 468 77.93 16.72 102.49
C SER A 468 77.53 17.71 103.57
N VAL A 469 76.40 18.42 103.39
CA VAL A 469 75.87 19.33 104.42
C VAL A 469 75.41 18.57 105.66
N VAL A 470 74.76 17.41 105.50
CA VAL A 470 74.37 16.55 106.65
C VAL A 470 75.60 16.05 107.41
N ALA A 471 76.66 15.64 106.72
CA ALA A 471 77.92 15.28 107.35
C ALA A 471 78.53 16.46 108.12
N LEU A 472 78.53 17.66 107.54
CA LEU A 472 79.03 18.88 108.17
C LEU A 472 78.25 19.25 109.43
N ILE A 473 76.91 19.07 109.46
CA ILE A 473 76.10 19.25 110.67
C ILE A 473 76.60 18.35 111.80
N GLY A 474 76.91 17.08 111.48
CA GLY A 474 77.47 16.13 112.44
C GLY A 474 78.86 16.51 112.94
N GLU A 475 79.74 16.97 112.05
CA GLU A 475 81.09 17.45 112.41
C GLU A 475 81.04 18.69 113.30
N VAL A 476 80.20 19.68 112.96
CA VAL A 476 79.98 20.88 113.78
C VAL A 476 79.45 20.50 115.15
N ALA A 477 78.45 19.63 115.24
CA ALA A 477 77.91 19.17 116.53
C ALA A 477 78.98 18.48 117.40
N SER A 478 79.83 17.65 116.79
CA SER A 478 80.95 17.02 117.49
C SER A 478 81.98 18.04 117.98
N ALA A 479 82.28 19.06 117.16
CA ALA A 479 83.20 20.12 117.51
C ALA A 479 82.66 21.01 118.63
N THR A 480 81.36 21.35 118.62
CA THR A 480 80.67 22.04 119.72
C THR A 480 80.86 21.30 121.03
N HIS A 481 80.64 19.98 121.04
CA HIS A 481 80.77 19.18 122.26
C HIS A 481 82.20 19.17 122.83
N LYS A 482 83.22 19.14 121.96
CA LYS A 482 84.63 19.24 122.38
C LYS A 482 84.95 20.62 122.99
N VAL A 483 84.42 21.69 122.40
CA VAL A 483 84.62 23.06 122.88
C VAL A 483 83.90 23.28 124.21
N GLU A 484 82.70 22.73 124.40
CA GLU A 484 81.99 22.72 125.69
C GLU A 484 82.78 21.99 126.78
N SER A 485 83.37 20.82 126.45
CA SER A 485 84.25 20.10 127.38
C SER A 485 85.46 20.96 127.78
N MET A 486 86.05 21.68 126.83
CA MET A 486 87.15 22.62 127.09
C MET A 486 86.71 23.78 127.99
N GLN A 487 85.46 24.26 127.87
CA GLN A 487 84.87 25.25 128.77
C GLN A 487 84.80 24.72 130.21
N GLN A 488 84.33 23.48 130.37
CA GLN A 488 84.22 22.83 131.69
C GLN A 488 85.60 22.65 132.33
N ASP A 489 86.61 22.25 131.55
CA ASP A 489 87.98 22.10 132.05
C ASP A 489 88.59 23.46 132.45
N ALA A 490 88.37 24.52 131.67
CA ALA A 490 88.80 25.87 132.03
C ALA A 490 88.13 26.38 133.33
N GLN A 491 86.84 26.07 133.53
CA GLN A 491 86.11 26.36 134.77
C GLN A 491 86.75 25.65 135.97
N ARG A 492 87.05 24.35 135.85
CA ARG A 492 87.72 23.55 136.89
C ARG A 492 89.10 24.09 137.24
N ILE A 493 89.89 24.52 136.25
CA ILE A 493 91.20 25.12 136.50
C ILE A 493 91.05 26.44 137.26
N THR A 494 90.04 27.26 136.91
CA THR A 494 89.74 28.52 137.60
C THR A 494 89.41 28.29 139.08
N GLU A 495 88.62 27.25 139.39
CA GLU A 495 88.31 26.85 140.77
C GLU A 495 89.58 26.45 141.55
N ILE A 496 90.45 25.63 140.94
CA ILE A 496 91.73 25.21 141.54
C ILE A 496 92.64 26.42 141.80
N LEU A 497 92.75 27.34 140.85
CA LEU A 497 93.54 28.57 141.01
C LEU A 497 92.97 29.48 142.10
N GLY A 498 91.65 29.51 142.28
CA GLY A 498 91.01 30.17 143.42
C GLY A 498 91.51 29.62 144.76
N VAL A 499 91.62 28.30 144.88
CA VAL A 499 92.18 27.63 146.07
C VAL A 499 93.66 27.95 146.25
N ILE A 500 94.47 27.89 145.17
CA ILE A 500 95.90 28.22 145.23
C ILE A 500 96.11 29.68 145.63
N GLY A 501 95.32 30.60 145.06
CA GLY A 501 95.36 32.02 145.40
C GLY A 501 94.98 32.27 146.86
N ALA A 502 94.00 31.53 147.40
CA ALA A 502 93.65 31.57 148.82
C ALA A 502 94.79 31.04 149.72
N ILE A 503 95.43 29.93 149.33
CA ILE A 503 96.60 29.37 150.04
C ILE A 503 97.78 30.35 150.01
N ALA A 504 98.05 30.98 148.87
CA ALA A 504 99.09 32.01 148.74
C ALA A 504 98.78 33.22 149.64
N GLY A 505 97.52 33.68 149.68
CA GLY A 505 97.09 34.74 150.59
C GLY A 505 97.26 34.38 152.07
N GLN A 506 96.92 33.15 152.46
CA GLN A 506 97.15 32.63 153.81
C GLN A 506 98.65 32.53 154.14
N THR A 507 99.46 32.07 153.18
CA THR A 507 100.92 31.92 153.33
C THR A 507 101.57 33.29 153.48
N ASN A 508 101.13 34.30 152.73
CA ASN A 508 101.58 35.68 152.85
C ASN A 508 101.26 36.27 154.23
N LEU A 509 100.07 35.99 154.78
CA LEU A 509 99.68 36.39 156.15
C LEU A 509 100.51 35.68 157.23
N LEU A 510 100.72 34.36 157.09
CA LEU A 510 101.57 33.58 158.00
C LEU A 510 103.01 34.07 157.98
N ALA A 511 103.56 34.33 156.80
CA ALA A 511 104.91 34.85 156.61
C ALA A 511 105.05 36.28 157.18
N LEU A 512 104.04 37.13 157.01
CA LEU A 512 104.00 38.45 157.65
C LEU A 512 104.03 38.34 159.19
N ASN A 513 103.22 37.46 159.77
CA ASN A 513 103.21 37.21 161.21
C ASN A 513 104.58 36.68 161.69
N ALA A 514 105.21 35.79 160.93
CA ALA A 514 106.55 35.27 161.23
C ALA A 514 107.64 36.35 161.13
N ALA A 515 107.58 37.24 160.13
CA ALA A 515 108.51 38.36 159.99
C ALA A 515 108.38 39.36 161.15
N ILE A 516 107.14 39.65 161.59
CA ILE A 516 106.86 40.47 162.77
C ILE A 516 107.48 39.86 164.03
N GLU A 517 107.29 38.56 164.27
CA GLU A 517 107.81 37.90 165.46
C GLU A 517 109.34 37.74 165.41
N ALA A 518 109.92 37.53 164.22
CA ALA A 518 111.37 37.52 164.02
C ALA A 518 112.01 38.89 164.29
N ALA A 519 111.36 39.99 163.89
CA ALA A 519 111.79 41.35 164.25
C ALA A 519 111.72 41.58 165.77
N ARG A 520 110.73 40.97 166.44
CA ARG A 520 110.55 41.04 167.90
C ARG A 520 111.63 40.31 168.69
N ALA A 521 112.24 39.28 168.12
CA ALA A 521 113.34 38.50 168.72
C ALA A 521 114.73 39.16 168.59
N GLY A 522 114.85 40.32 167.93
CA GLY A 522 116.11 41.07 167.80
C GLY A 522 117.20 40.32 167.02
N GLU A 523 118.47 40.43 167.43
CA GLU A 523 119.62 39.83 166.71
C GLU A 523 119.52 38.29 166.56
N GLN A 524 118.83 37.58 167.45
CA GLN A 524 118.65 36.12 167.36
C GLN A 524 117.63 35.72 166.26
N GLY A 525 116.75 36.64 165.84
CA GLY A 525 115.70 36.41 164.85
C GLY A 525 116.10 36.72 163.40
N ARG A 526 117.31 37.25 163.16
CA ARG A 526 117.73 37.76 161.84
C ARG A 526 117.64 36.74 160.72
N GLY A 527 118.05 35.49 160.98
CA GLY A 527 117.96 34.40 160.00
C GLY A 527 116.51 34.02 159.69
N PHE A 528 115.63 34.03 160.69
CA PHE A 528 114.20 33.77 160.52
C PHE A 528 113.48 34.91 159.78
N ALA A 529 113.86 36.16 160.00
CA ALA A 529 113.28 37.31 159.31
C ALA A 529 113.53 37.25 157.79
N VAL A 530 114.76 36.88 157.39
CA VAL A 530 115.12 36.72 155.96
C VAL A 530 114.29 35.60 155.31
N VAL A 531 114.13 34.46 155.99
CA VAL A 531 113.30 33.35 155.48
C VAL A 531 111.82 33.76 155.40
N ALA A 532 111.31 34.49 156.40
CA ALA A 532 109.93 34.96 156.41
C ALA A 532 109.65 35.96 155.28
N ASP A 533 110.55 36.90 155.01
CA ASP A 533 110.42 37.83 153.88
C ASP A 533 110.54 37.11 152.52
N GLU A 534 111.38 36.08 152.40
CA GLU A 534 111.49 35.25 151.19
C GLU A 534 110.19 34.44 150.95
N VAL A 535 109.63 33.83 152.00
CA VAL A 535 108.33 33.13 151.92
C VAL A 535 107.20 34.10 151.57
N ARG A 536 107.22 35.32 152.14
CA ARG A 536 106.25 36.37 151.84
C ARG A 536 106.36 36.83 150.37
N ALA A 537 107.57 37.04 149.87
CA ALA A 537 107.82 37.37 148.47
C ALA A 537 107.38 36.24 147.53
N LEU A 538 107.62 34.98 147.90
CA LEU A 538 107.16 33.81 147.14
C LEU A 538 105.62 33.70 147.13
N ALA A 539 104.97 33.95 148.27
CA ALA A 539 103.52 33.95 148.38
C ALA A 539 102.89 35.08 147.55
N ALA A 540 103.47 36.29 147.58
CA ALA A 540 103.04 37.41 146.74
C ALA A 540 103.23 37.12 145.24
N ARG A 541 104.38 36.52 144.85
CA ARG A 541 104.61 36.06 143.46
C ARG A 541 103.63 34.97 143.03
N THR A 542 103.30 34.04 143.92
CA THR A 542 102.30 32.99 143.66
C THR A 542 100.92 33.61 143.45
N GLN A 543 100.53 34.56 144.29
CA GLN A 543 99.25 35.26 144.16
C GLN A 543 99.15 36.08 142.88
N ALA A 544 100.21 36.81 142.52
CA ALA A 544 100.32 37.52 141.25
C ALA A 544 100.19 36.56 140.06
N SER A 545 100.92 35.43 140.08
CA SER A 545 100.85 34.41 139.02
C SER A 545 99.46 33.79 138.90
N THR A 546 98.79 33.48 140.02
CA THR A 546 97.41 32.97 139.99
C THR A 546 96.42 34.00 139.43
N SER A 547 96.64 35.29 139.68
CA SER A 547 95.81 36.36 139.12
C SER A 547 95.99 36.47 137.61
N GLU A 548 97.24 36.43 137.12
CA GLU A 548 97.55 36.44 135.69
C GLU A 548 96.95 35.21 134.98
N ILE A 549 97.03 34.01 135.58
CA ILE A 549 96.40 32.81 135.00
C ILE A 549 94.88 32.91 135.01
N ASN A 550 94.27 33.44 136.07
CA ASN A 550 92.83 33.70 136.11
C ASN A 550 92.38 34.67 135.01
N GLU A 551 93.15 35.73 134.74
CA GLU A 551 92.87 36.64 133.62
C GLU A 551 93.00 35.94 132.25
N MET A 552 94.02 35.08 132.08
CA MET A 552 94.15 34.25 130.88
C MET A 552 92.98 33.28 130.70
N LEU A 553 92.51 32.63 131.77
CA LEU A 553 91.35 31.72 131.75
C LEU A 553 90.03 32.46 131.52
N SER A 554 89.88 33.66 132.07
CA SER A 554 88.72 34.52 131.79
C SER A 554 88.65 34.87 130.29
N ARG A 555 89.79 35.24 129.68
CA ARG A 555 89.87 35.44 128.22
C ARG A 555 89.62 34.15 127.44
N LEU A 556 90.13 33.00 127.92
CA LEU A 556 89.91 31.70 127.29
C LEU A 556 88.43 31.31 127.31
N THR A 557 87.77 31.38 128.47
CA THR A 557 86.33 31.07 128.64
C THR A 557 85.45 31.99 127.80
N GLN A 558 85.79 33.28 127.71
CA GLN A 558 85.13 34.21 126.79
C GLN A 558 85.29 33.79 125.33
N GLY A 559 86.51 33.43 124.90
CA GLY A 559 86.78 32.96 123.54
C GLY A 559 86.09 31.64 123.20
N VAL A 560 86.01 30.73 124.18
CA VAL A 560 85.27 29.46 124.09
C VAL A 560 83.78 29.72 123.93
N SER A 561 83.18 30.58 124.75
CA SER A 561 81.77 30.96 124.65
C SER A 561 81.43 31.55 123.28
N SER A 562 82.26 32.48 122.77
CA SER A 562 82.10 33.02 121.43
C SER A 562 82.23 31.95 120.33
N SER A 563 83.10 30.95 120.52
CA SER A 563 83.25 29.84 119.58
C SER A 563 82.01 28.92 119.57
N VAL A 564 81.43 28.62 120.74
CA VAL A 564 80.18 27.86 120.86
C VAL A 564 79.05 28.58 120.12
N SER A 565 78.83 29.88 120.37
CA SER A 565 77.78 30.63 119.65
C SER A 565 78.00 30.68 118.13
N ALA A 566 79.26 30.77 117.67
CA ALA A 566 79.58 30.70 116.25
C ALA A 566 79.28 29.32 115.65
N MET A 567 79.55 28.24 116.39
CA MET A 567 79.23 26.88 115.99
C MET A 567 77.72 26.62 115.95
N GLU A 568 76.95 27.08 116.93
CA GLU A 568 75.48 27.01 116.93
C GLU A 568 74.87 27.72 115.72
N ASN A 569 75.36 28.93 115.41
CA ASN A 569 74.94 29.68 114.21
C ASN A 569 75.32 28.95 112.91
N THR A 570 76.50 28.33 112.87
CA THR A 570 76.95 27.53 111.74
C THR A 570 76.07 26.29 111.56
N GLN A 571 75.70 25.62 112.64
CA GLN A 571 74.79 24.47 112.63
C GLN A 571 73.41 24.86 112.11
N ALA A 572 72.83 25.97 112.57
CA ALA A 572 71.55 26.48 112.08
C ALA A 572 71.61 26.85 110.58
N SER A 573 72.72 27.42 110.13
CA SER A 573 72.95 27.75 108.71
C SER A 573 73.06 26.49 107.85
N CYS A 574 73.76 25.46 108.34
CA CYS A 574 73.86 24.17 107.66
C CYS A 574 72.51 23.46 107.58
N GLN A 575 71.70 23.49 108.65
CA GLN A 575 70.34 22.93 108.62
C GLN A 575 69.46 23.63 107.57
N SER A 576 69.51 24.96 107.53
CA SER A 576 68.79 25.75 106.52
C SER A 576 69.25 25.42 105.10
N ALA A 577 70.56 25.19 104.90
CA ALA A 577 71.11 24.76 103.62
C ALA A 577 70.64 23.34 103.25
N ALA A 578 70.59 22.41 104.20
CA ALA A 578 70.07 21.06 103.98
C ALA A 578 68.59 21.10 103.53
N ASP A 579 67.75 21.87 104.22
CA ASP A 579 66.34 22.05 103.88
C ASP A 579 66.16 22.68 102.50
N ALA A 580 66.98 23.69 102.16
CA ALA A 580 66.97 24.31 100.84
C ALA A 580 67.36 23.31 99.74
N THR A 581 68.37 22.49 99.99
CA THR A 581 68.85 21.46 99.06
C THR A 581 67.79 20.37 98.84
N ALA A 582 67.07 19.98 99.90
CA ALA A 582 65.94 19.05 99.79
C ALA A 582 64.78 19.60 98.94
N ARG A 583 64.44 20.89 99.10
CA ARG A 583 63.43 21.55 98.24
C ARG A 583 63.86 21.60 96.77
N VAL A 584 65.15 21.84 96.48
CA VAL A 584 65.67 21.81 95.11
C VAL A 584 65.52 20.42 94.50
N ASN A 585 65.83 19.35 95.25
CA ASN A 585 65.64 17.98 94.77
C ASN A 585 64.17 17.67 94.44
N SER A 586 63.23 18.10 95.28
CA SER A 586 61.79 17.96 95.01
C SER A 586 61.36 18.73 93.74
N GLY A 587 61.90 19.93 93.53
CA GLY A 587 61.63 20.71 92.31
C GLY A 587 62.20 20.06 91.03
N LEU A 588 63.37 19.41 91.13
CA LEU A 588 63.93 18.63 90.02
C LEU A 588 63.06 17.42 89.68
N ASP A 589 62.43 16.76 90.66
CA ASP A 589 61.49 15.66 90.44
C ASP A 589 60.24 16.11 89.67
N GLU A 590 59.62 17.21 90.09
CA GLU A 590 58.45 17.77 89.40
C GLU A 590 58.79 18.21 87.97
N MET A 591 59.98 18.79 87.77
CA MET A 591 60.48 19.17 86.46
C MET A 591 60.69 17.94 85.56
N ALA A 592 61.32 16.87 86.06
CA ALA A 592 61.51 15.63 85.33
C ALA A 592 60.17 15.00 84.90
N GLY A 593 59.19 14.98 85.81
CA GLY A 593 57.82 14.55 85.50
C GLY A 593 57.17 15.37 84.39
N SER A 594 57.29 16.69 84.44
CA SER A 594 56.76 17.61 83.43
C SER A 594 57.45 17.41 82.07
N VAL A 595 58.77 17.26 82.05
CA VAL A 595 59.56 17.00 80.83
C VAL A 595 59.19 15.66 80.20
N SER A 596 59.00 14.62 81.01
CA SER A 596 58.53 13.32 80.54
C SER A 596 57.13 13.41 79.92
N HIS A 597 56.24 14.23 80.48
CA HIS A 597 54.92 14.45 79.91
C HIS A 597 54.99 15.16 78.55
N ILE A 598 55.84 16.18 78.41
CA ILE A 598 56.08 16.87 77.14
C ILE A 598 56.62 15.88 76.09
N ASN A 599 57.57 15.01 76.45
CA ASN A 599 58.11 14.00 75.54
C ASN A 599 57.02 13.04 75.01
N SER A 600 56.12 12.59 75.89
CA SER A 600 54.97 11.79 75.50
C SER A 600 54.03 12.54 74.54
N LEU A 601 53.79 13.83 74.80
CA LEU A 601 52.94 14.66 73.95
C LEU A 601 53.58 14.88 72.58
N SER A 602 54.88 15.15 72.52
CA SER A 602 55.64 15.27 71.28
C SER A 602 55.56 13.99 70.44
N THR A 603 55.63 12.82 71.06
CA THR A 603 55.47 11.54 70.36
C THR A 603 54.06 11.38 69.76
N GLN A 604 53.02 11.79 70.49
CA GLN A 604 51.64 11.79 69.99
C GLN A 604 51.44 12.78 68.83
N ILE A 605 52.02 13.98 68.93
CA ILE A 605 51.97 15.01 67.87
C ILE A 605 52.66 14.49 66.60
N ALA A 606 53.83 13.85 66.72
CA ALA A 606 54.52 13.26 65.59
C ALA A 606 53.67 12.19 64.90
N THR A 607 53.06 11.29 65.68
CA THR A 607 52.16 10.24 65.16
C THR A 607 50.93 10.84 64.46
N ALA A 608 50.31 11.87 65.06
CA ALA A 608 49.16 12.55 64.46
C ALA A 608 49.52 13.26 63.15
N ALA A 609 50.72 13.86 63.08
CA ALA A 609 51.23 14.50 61.88
C ALA A 609 51.54 13.49 60.76
N GLU A 610 52.10 12.32 61.08
CA GLU A 610 52.28 11.22 60.12
C GLU A 610 50.94 10.72 59.56
N GLN A 611 49.93 10.55 60.43
CA GLN A 611 48.57 10.20 60.00
C GLN A 611 47.96 11.28 59.10
N GLN A 612 48.15 12.55 59.44
CA GLN A 612 47.70 13.67 58.62
C GLN A 612 48.37 13.63 57.24
N SER A 613 49.69 13.42 57.18
CA SER A 613 50.44 13.29 55.91
C SER A 613 49.90 12.15 55.04
N ALA A 614 49.64 10.98 55.63
CA ALA A 614 49.05 9.83 54.93
C ALA A 614 47.64 10.13 54.37
N VAL A 615 46.78 10.77 55.17
CA VAL A 615 45.43 11.18 54.73
C VAL A 615 45.52 12.24 53.63
N THR A 616 46.44 13.20 53.75
CA THR A 616 46.65 14.23 52.74
C THR A 616 47.09 13.63 51.40
N GLU A 617 47.94 12.61 51.39
CA GLU A 617 48.34 11.91 50.17
C GLU A 617 47.17 11.14 49.52
N GLU A 618 46.29 10.53 50.33
CA GLU A 618 45.06 9.90 49.82
C GLU A 618 44.10 10.92 49.19
N ILE A 619 43.93 12.08 49.83
CA ILE A 619 43.12 13.18 49.29
C ILE A 619 43.78 13.72 48.01
N ASN A 620 45.10 13.88 47.98
CA ASN A 620 45.84 14.30 46.79
C ASN A 620 45.57 13.39 45.60
N ARG A 621 45.68 12.07 45.81
CA ARG A 621 45.36 11.06 44.78
C ARG A 621 43.91 11.15 44.31
N SER A 622 42.97 11.37 45.23
CA SER A 622 41.54 11.55 44.91
C SER A 622 41.31 12.83 44.09
N MET A 623 42.01 13.91 44.42
CA MET A 623 41.91 15.18 43.72
C MET A 623 42.50 15.13 42.30
N VAL A 624 43.58 14.37 42.09
CA VAL A 624 44.10 14.09 40.74
C VAL A 624 43.06 13.36 39.89
N GLN A 625 42.33 12.38 40.46
CA GLN A 625 41.22 11.73 39.76
C GLN A 625 40.07 12.69 39.45
N ILE A 626 39.71 13.57 40.40
CA ILE A 626 38.70 14.61 40.18
C ILE A 626 39.13 15.56 39.05
N ARG A 627 40.40 15.97 39.02
CA ARG A 627 40.95 16.80 37.93
C ARG A 627 40.76 16.13 36.57
N HIS A 628 41.08 14.85 36.45
CA HIS A 628 40.86 14.10 35.20
C HIS A 628 39.38 14.04 34.80
N MET A 629 38.47 13.81 35.77
CA MET A 629 37.03 13.83 35.50
C MET A 629 36.54 15.21 35.04
N VAL A 630 37.06 16.30 35.63
CA VAL A 630 36.73 17.67 35.23
C VAL A 630 37.21 17.95 33.80
N ASP A 631 38.42 17.54 33.43
CA ASP A 631 38.93 17.68 32.06
C ASP A 631 38.06 16.92 31.05
N GLU A 632 37.62 15.70 31.37
CA GLU A 632 36.71 14.91 30.54
C GLU A 632 35.33 15.60 30.40
N LEU A 633 34.79 16.14 31.51
CA LEU A 633 33.55 16.92 31.48
C LEU A 633 33.67 18.18 30.63
N VAL A 634 34.81 18.88 30.66
CA VAL A 634 35.07 20.04 29.80
C VAL A 634 35.02 19.63 28.33
N GLN A 635 35.69 18.53 27.95
CA GLN A 635 35.64 18.01 26.58
C GLN A 635 34.22 17.60 26.16
N SER A 636 33.49 16.90 27.04
CA SER A 636 32.10 16.52 26.79
C SER A 636 31.18 17.74 26.66
N GLY A 637 31.41 18.79 27.45
CA GLY A 637 30.68 20.05 27.36
C GLY A 637 30.88 20.75 26.01
N GLN A 638 32.13 20.81 25.53
CA GLN A 638 32.45 21.34 24.20
C GLN A 638 31.80 20.53 23.07
N ALA A 639 31.82 19.20 23.17
CA ALA A 639 31.15 18.33 22.19
C ALA A 639 29.63 18.54 22.17
N SER A 640 29.00 18.70 23.34
CA SER A 640 27.57 19.03 23.46
C SER A 640 27.22 20.38 22.82
N GLU A 641 28.07 21.39 22.98
CA GLU A 641 27.88 22.70 22.33
C GLU A 641 27.94 22.57 20.79
N LEU A 642 28.91 21.82 20.26
CA LEU A 642 29.04 21.57 18.83
C LEU A 642 27.81 20.82 18.28
N ASN A 643 27.39 19.75 18.94
CA ASN A 643 26.22 18.96 18.54
C ASN A 643 24.94 19.80 18.56
N THR A 644 24.79 20.66 19.58
CA THR A 644 23.64 21.57 19.67
C THR A 644 23.61 22.56 18.50
N ARG A 645 24.76 23.12 18.10
CA ARG A 645 24.84 23.96 16.88
C ARG A 645 24.43 23.19 15.62
N GLN A 646 24.90 21.97 15.45
CA GLN A 646 24.57 21.15 14.28
C GLN A 646 23.07 20.81 14.23
N LEU A 647 22.46 20.48 15.37
CA LEU A 647 21.02 20.24 15.47
C LEU A 647 20.21 21.51 15.16
N LEU A 648 20.66 22.67 15.62
CA LEU A 648 20.02 23.95 15.32
C LEU A 648 20.07 24.25 13.81
N GLU A 649 21.21 24.02 13.17
CA GLU A 649 21.35 24.18 11.73
C GLU A 649 20.43 23.21 10.96
N ALA A 650 20.38 21.94 11.37
CA ALA A 650 19.49 20.95 10.77
C ALA A 650 18.01 21.32 10.94
N ASN A 651 17.60 21.75 12.14
CA ASN A 651 16.24 22.21 12.41
C ASN A 651 15.87 23.44 11.57
N ASN A 652 16.79 24.40 11.41
CA ASN A 652 16.62 25.56 10.55
C ASN A 652 16.45 25.17 9.08
N ARG A 653 17.18 24.15 8.60
CA ARG A 653 16.99 23.61 7.24
C ARG A 653 15.61 22.99 7.07
N VAL A 654 15.13 22.19 8.03
CA VAL A 654 13.78 21.61 7.98
C VAL A 654 12.72 22.71 8.00
N SER A 655 12.85 23.69 8.90
CA SER A 655 11.97 24.85 8.97
C SER A 655 11.93 25.63 7.65
N ALA A 656 13.09 25.85 7.02
CA ALA A 656 13.18 26.51 5.71
C ALA A 656 12.51 25.70 4.59
N ILE A 657 12.61 24.37 4.61
CA ILE A 657 11.91 23.50 3.65
C ILE A 657 10.39 23.57 3.88
N MET A 658 9.94 23.51 5.13
CA MET A 658 8.51 23.65 5.47
C MET A 658 7.97 25.02 5.10
N GLY A 659 8.75 26.08 5.28
CA GLY A 659 8.39 27.45 4.90
C GLY A 659 8.22 27.68 3.40
N ARG A 660 8.64 26.74 2.54
CA ARG A 660 8.32 26.78 1.10
C ARG A 660 6.85 26.46 0.82
N PHE A 661 6.18 25.72 1.70
CA PHE A 661 4.78 25.35 1.55
C PHE A 661 3.88 26.45 2.10
N LYS A 662 2.90 26.90 1.32
CA LYS A 662 1.90 27.84 1.79
C LYS A 662 0.74 27.07 2.41
N VAL A 663 0.66 27.14 3.74
CA VAL A 663 -0.24 26.32 4.56
C VAL A 663 -1.40 27.13 5.14
N ARG A 664 -1.40 28.46 4.96
CA ARG A 664 -2.46 29.41 5.35
C ARG A 664 -2.54 30.58 4.39
#